data_AF-A0A5E4LXQ5-F1
#
_entry.id   AF-A0A5E4LXQ5-F1
#
_cell.length_a   1.000
_cell.length_b   1.000
_cell.length_c   1.000
_cell.angle_alpha   90.00
_cell.angle_beta   90.00
_cell.angle_gamma   90.00
#
_symmetry.space_group_name_H-M   'P 1'
#
loop_
_entity.id
_entity.type
_entity.pdbx_description
1 polymer ?
#
loop_
_entity_poly.entity_id
_entity_poly.type
_entity_poly.pdbx_seq_one_letter_code
_entity_poly.pdbx_strand_id
1 'polypeptide(L)'
;MGRLGAQQYGDLLDLRRRVLSDFINQKQEPQPQPYGQQALEQHLLASSYPVLSILAPALTSHENKIEFPGDPMCIYTALSYPISQVVLTKTALDQNLSDFPARQVGPYNDLFPAWFNLPSDDYRASIAAGESITYSYNGQPLNTDQYVFDPRVWNGKVRDYLEQLLSVTKPKVVLLSSVSPAHRYALEIARLVKAADSDTLVVLGGRHADETIRMHKNGESKGEVTHAPSGLVNAIRKGIIAPDCVDFMIAGEGYYALDFLMKCISLSMDVETKRTTKENVIAALEQKKEELAHLPGTASITYLPKDLRPVSLQIHGKKTDLADLPLPYEPFAIRARFPIFRNKDGSAKLTAHANTAQACPFSCSFCSESSEVVGQLIATIQRHYYRKLIEKDLKNGAAAMFFDDSMLCGGNEKSIAALVGAFYDVKKQGRDGLKVAKQGSPEYDLFYRMANIEWGAQFTADFLVKHLSVHNASRLLKLVRDAGCTYIYMGIESASENVADALDKHKLKHGKSGEPNTWLGNIRQVLQLAKGADIRVGASVLFGLQRETKETIRYTIEEVGKLVDEGLLYVVSPNILTYHPATAITKSDGMEEKLDYISPSVAVSPPYVFFEEAFPGVVSIRLTEADIWDIHKMAGERWKAARNMNPMQDSQLAPIQAPSIPRHEFYADDGLKLIDSANYPKEISSFLQGEGRVISKLIANGEYDTLVEVGAMDSGFFLSQALKRGASYVGIDLVPSLIEKLDDRIMDLRGNVQFSPGQRVEAHVGNVLDMPSISNQLSLLPHSSLVSFPFNSFGNIPEAAEAISKVAKAGMDLVIFTYTTDARSMQVRTDYYANCNYAHIESEHTPAGVLFHSEDGLWSYAYDEGFIHGLMERNGYEASTIRFGDIGVAYVGKLKR
;
A
#
# COMPACT_ATOMS: atom_id res chain seq x y z
N MET A 1 32.05 -6.10 -16.31
CA MET A 1 32.98 -6.30 -15.18
C MET A 1 33.09 -7.80 -14.93
N GLY A 2 34.30 -8.36 -14.98
CA GLY A 2 34.55 -9.80 -14.95
C GLY A 2 34.30 -10.43 -13.57
N ARG A 3 33.95 -11.72 -13.55
CA ARG A 3 33.84 -12.52 -12.32
C ARG A 3 35.15 -12.42 -11.54
N LEU A 4 35.10 -11.92 -10.31
CA LEU A 4 36.21 -12.08 -9.37
C LEU A 4 36.31 -13.56 -9.01
N GLY A 5 37.51 -14.14 -9.12
CA GLY A 5 37.75 -15.50 -8.65
C GLY A 5 37.65 -15.57 -7.12
N ALA A 6 37.36 -16.75 -6.56
CA ALA A 6 37.23 -16.95 -5.10
C ALA A 6 38.45 -16.43 -4.30
N GLN A 7 39.65 -16.51 -4.88
CA GLN A 7 40.88 -15.99 -4.31
C GLN A 7 40.93 -14.44 -4.29
N GLN A 8 40.50 -13.78 -5.39
CA GLN A 8 40.42 -12.32 -5.48
C GLN A 8 39.34 -11.74 -4.56
N TYR A 9 38.27 -12.49 -4.32
CA TYR A 9 37.25 -12.12 -3.33
C TYR A 9 37.78 -12.24 -1.90
N GLY A 10 38.57 -13.29 -1.61
CA GLY A 10 39.33 -13.42 -0.36
C GLY A 10 40.27 -12.23 -0.13
N ASP A 11 41.02 -11.82 -1.16
CA ASP A 11 41.93 -10.66 -1.09
C ASP A 11 41.19 -9.33 -0.88
N LEU A 12 40.02 -9.15 -1.51
CA LEU A 12 39.16 -7.97 -1.32
C LEU A 12 38.59 -7.92 0.11
N LEU A 13 38.21 -9.06 0.67
CA LEU A 13 37.72 -9.16 2.04
C LEU A 13 38.82 -8.96 3.06
N ASP A 14 40.02 -9.47 2.81
CA ASP A 14 41.17 -9.20 3.66
C ASP A 14 41.64 -7.76 3.52
N LEU A 15 41.47 -7.12 2.36
CA LEU A 15 41.65 -5.67 2.20
C LEU A 15 40.59 -4.90 2.98
N ARG A 16 39.31 -5.26 2.88
CA ARG A 16 38.22 -4.59 3.63
C ARG A 16 38.34 -4.82 5.14
N ARG A 17 38.73 -6.01 5.58
CA ARG A 17 39.06 -6.30 7.00
C ARG A 17 40.26 -5.51 7.46
N ARG A 18 41.30 -5.39 6.64
CA ARG A 18 42.48 -4.54 6.94
C ARG A 18 42.08 -3.08 7.01
N VAL A 19 41.32 -2.55 6.06
CA VAL A 19 40.79 -1.18 6.09
C VAL A 19 39.91 -0.95 7.32
N LEU A 20 39.04 -1.91 7.69
CA LEU A 20 38.25 -1.82 8.92
C LEU A 20 39.13 -1.87 10.18
N SER A 21 40.10 -2.78 10.22
CA SER A 21 41.03 -2.94 11.36
C SER A 21 41.97 -1.75 11.49
N ASP A 22 42.44 -1.19 10.38
CA ASP A 22 43.29 0.00 10.33
C ASP A 22 42.48 1.25 10.70
N PHE A 23 41.22 1.34 10.27
CA PHE A 23 40.29 2.41 10.69
C PHE A 23 39.98 2.33 12.19
N ILE A 24 39.84 1.11 12.74
CA ILE A 24 39.62 0.87 14.17
C ILE A 24 40.91 1.13 14.98
N ASN A 25 42.09 0.80 14.45
CA ASN A 25 43.36 0.89 15.18
C ASN A 25 44.11 2.24 15.00
N GLN A 26 43.74 3.11 14.04
CA GLN A 26 44.41 4.40 13.80
C GLN A 26 43.95 5.58 14.67
N LYS A 27 43.45 5.37 15.90
CA LYS A 27 43.27 6.46 16.87
C LYS A 27 43.96 6.18 18.21
N GLN A 28 45.28 6.43 18.23
CA GLN A 28 45.96 6.92 19.43
C GLN A 28 46.36 8.40 19.22
N GLU A 29 45.43 9.28 19.63
CA GLU A 29 45.48 10.74 19.93
C GLU A 29 45.82 11.79 18.84
N PRO A 30 45.25 13.03 18.90
CA PRO A 30 44.27 13.58 19.85
C PRO A 30 42.84 13.71 19.27
N GLN A 31 41.88 13.98 20.15
CA GLN A 31 40.43 13.92 19.92
C GLN A 31 39.90 14.49 18.58
N PRO A 32 39.17 13.70 17.78
CA PRO A 32 38.37 14.21 16.68
C PRO A 32 37.06 14.76 17.23
N GLN A 33 36.78 16.03 16.92
CA GLN A 33 35.47 16.62 17.17
C GLN A 33 34.38 15.84 16.40
N PRO A 34 33.14 15.75 16.92
CA PRO A 34 32.01 15.16 16.20
C PRO A 34 31.85 15.84 14.83
N TYR A 35 31.44 15.06 13.82
CA TYR A 35 31.15 15.61 12.50
C TYR A 35 30.10 16.72 12.62
N GLY A 36 30.27 17.82 11.89
CA GLY A 36 29.15 18.72 11.64
C GLY A 36 28.01 17.92 10.97
N GLN A 37 26.76 18.16 11.37
CA GLN A 37 25.59 17.37 10.95
C GLN A 37 25.53 17.14 9.42
N GLN A 38 25.87 18.16 8.64
CA GLN A 38 25.91 18.11 7.17
C GLN A 38 27.00 17.18 6.60
N ALA A 39 28.17 17.12 7.24
CA ALA A 39 29.27 16.25 6.81
C ALA A 39 28.96 14.77 7.12
N LEU A 40 28.33 14.50 8.26
CA LEU A 40 27.84 13.16 8.60
C LEU A 40 26.79 12.69 7.60
N GLU A 41 25.81 13.53 7.26
CA GLU A 41 24.77 13.18 6.27
C GLU A 41 25.35 12.89 4.88
N GLN A 42 26.30 13.69 4.41
CA GLN A 42 26.99 13.43 3.14
C GLN A 42 27.77 12.10 3.17
N HIS A 43 28.45 11.80 4.28
CA HIS A 43 29.14 10.53 4.46
C HIS A 43 28.17 9.34 4.45
N LEU A 44 27.06 9.43 5.20
CA LEU A 44 26.03 8.38 5.23
C LEU A 44 25.42 8.14 3.85
N LEU A 45 25.16 9.20 3.08
CA LEU A 45 24.66 9.08 1.70
C LEU A 45 25.70 8.46 0.76
N ALA A 46 26.99 8.77 0.93
CA ALA A 46 28.06 8.12 0.17
C ALA A 46 28.16 6.63 0.50
N SER A 47 28.07 6.27 1.79
CA SER A 47 28.17 4.91 2.32
C SER A 47 26.84 4.13 2.38
N SER A 48 25.80 4.59 1.70
CA SER A 48 24.52 3.87 1.65
C SER A 48 23.99 3.63 0.25
N TYR A 49 23.12 2.63 0.11
CA TYR A 49 22.43 2.32 -1.14
C TYR A 49 20.90 2.27 -0.95
N PRO A 50 20.12 2.69 -1.97
CA PRO A 50 18.67 2.75 -1.87
C PRO A 50 18.06 1.34 -1.81
N VAL A 51 17.10 1.15 -0.91
CA VAL A 51 16.33 -0.10 -0.75
C VAL A 51 14.85 0.23 -0.74
N LEU A 52 14.05 -0.49 -1.51
CA LEU A 52 12.59 -0.33 -1.51
C LEU A 52 11.94 -1.60 -0.98
N SER A 53 11.11 -1.49 0.06
CA SER A 53 10.34 -2.60 0.60
C SER A 53 8.89 -2.51 0.14
N ILE A 54 8.32 -3.60 -0.33
CA ILE A 54 6.97 -3.63 -0.91
C ILE A 54 6.16 -4.76 -0.27
N LEU A 55 4.97 -4.44 0.23
CA LEU A 55 3.97 -5.45 0.58
C LEU A 55 3.11 -5.76 -0.65
N ALA A 56 3.12 -7.01 -1.11
CA ALA A 56 2.24 -7.43 -2.18
C ALA A 56 0.77 -7.43 -1.68
N PRO A 57 -0.18 -6.81 -2.40
CA PRO A 57 -1.55 -6.68 -1.95
C PRO A 57 -2.30 -8.01 -2.12
N ALA A 58 -3.15 -8.36 -1.14
CA ALA A 58 -3.99 -9.56 -1.20
C ALA A 58 -5.38 -9.31 -1.81
N LEU A 59 -5.80 -8.05 -1.92
CA LEU A 59 -7.14 -7.65 -2.38
C LEU A 59 -7.14 -7.12 -3.81
N THR A 60 -8.13 -7.57 -4.58
CA THR A 60 -8.55 -6.97 -5.86
C THR A 60 -9.80 -6.15 -5.60
N SER A 61 -9.68 -4.86 -5.30
CA SER A 61 -10.89 -4.01 -5.25
C SER A 61 -11.35 -3.68 -6.67
N HIS A 62 -12.66 -3.49 -6.84
CA HIS A 62 -13.17 -2.70 -7.96
C HIS A 62 -12.76 -1.23 -7.81
N GLU A 63 -12.77 -0.50 -8.92
CA GLU A 63 -12.16 0.81 -9.10
C GLU A 63 -12.58 1.84 -8.05
N ASN A 64 -11.60 2.66 -7.61
CA ASN A 64 -11.71 3.90 -6.83
C ASN A 64 -11.80 3.86 -5.28
N LYS A 65 -11.64 2.72 -4.60
CA LYS A 65 -11.54 2.70 -3.12
C LYS A 65 -10.22 2.09 -2.63
N ILE A 66 -9.33 2.91 -2.06
CA ILE A 66 -8.21 2.43 -1.23
C ILE A 66 -8.80 2.13 0.14
N GLU A 67 -9.03 0.85 0.43
CA GLU A 67 -9.33 0.45 1.79
C GLU A 67 -8.07 0.49 2.64
N PHE A 68 -8.21 0.84 3.92
CA PHE A 68 -7.13 0.73 4.88
C PHE A 68 -7.28 -0.57 5.66
N PRO A 69 -6.82 -1.73 5.15
CA PRO A 69 -6.56 -2.86 6.03
C PRO A 69 -5.49 -2.45 7.05
N GLY A 70 -5.35 -3.24 8.13
CA GLY A 70 -4.35 -3.01 9.16
C GLY A 70 -2.94 -2.72 8.61
N ASP A 71 -2.10 -2.10 9.43
CA ASP A 71 -0.71 -1.85 9.05
C ASP A 71 0.02 -3.19 8.79
N PRO A 72 1.01 -3.23 7.88
CA PRO A 72 1.61 -4.47 7.39
C PRO A 72 2.59 -5.07 8.42
N MET A 73 2.08 -5.53 9.57
CA MET A 73 2.91 -5.89 10.73
C MET A 73 3.94 -6.98 10.43
N CYS A 74 3.66 -7.90 9.50
CA CYS A 74 4.62 -8.93 9.12
C CYS A 74 5.90 -8.33 8.49
N ILE A 75 5.78 -7.38 7.55
CA ILE A 75 6.94 -6.74 6.93
C ILE A 75 7.62 -5.78 7.91
N TYR A 76 6.84 -5.04 8.71
CA TYR A 76 7.40 -4.13 9.71
C TYR A 76 8.25 -4.87 10.74
N THR A 77 7.75 -5.99 11.27
CA THR A 77 8.50 -6.77 12.24
C THR A 77 9.78 -7.34 11.61
N ALA A 78 9.71 -7.88 10.38
CA ALA A 78 10.88 -8.41 9.67
C ALA A 78 11.97 -7.34 9.42
N LEU A 79 11.58 -6.11 9.09
CA LEU A 79 12.49 -4.99 8.83
C LEU A 79 13.05 -4.34 10.10
N SER A 80 12.36 -4.48 11.23
CA SER A 80 12.71 -3.76 12.47
C SER A 80 14.11 -4.07 12.96
N TYR A 81 14.52 -5.34 12.91
CA TYR A 81 15.87 -5.74 13.31
C TYR A 81 16.97 -5.16 12.40
N PRO A 82 16.97 -5.40 11.07
CA PRO A 82 18.01 -4.85 10.19
C PRO A 82 18.02 -3.31 10.16
N ILE A 83 16.87 -2.63 10.24
CA ILE A 83 16.83 -1.17 10.36
C ILE A 83 17.50 -0.71 11.66
N SER A 84 17.22 -1.36 12.80
CA SER A 84 17.89 -1.03 14.05
C SER A 84 19.42 -1.16 13.95
N GLN A 85 19.93 -2.15 13.21
CA GLN A 85 21.36 -2.31 12.98
C GLN A 85 21.94 -1.14 12.19
N VAL A 86 21.25 -0.67 11.16
CA VAL A 86 21.67 0.53 10.38
C VAL A 86 21.65 1.80 11.24
N VAL A 87 20.60 2.00 12.05
CA VAL A 87 20.51 3.16 12.96
C VAL A 87 21.60 3.12 14.04
N LEU A 88 21.94 1.93 14.54
CA LEU A 88 23.08 1.74 15.44
C LEU A 88 24.40 2.07 14.73
N THR A 89 24.60 1.65 13.48
CA THR A 89 25.77 2.05 12.67
C THR A 89 25.88 3.58 12.55
N LYS A 90 24.77 4.28 12.24
CA LYS A 90 24.77 5.75 12.19
C LYS A 90 25.17 6.37 13.53
N THR A 91 24.60 5.88 14.62
CA THR A 91 24.88 6.38 15.98
C THR A 91 26.34 6.17 16.35
N ALA A 92 26.92 5.03 15.96
CA ALA A 92 28.34 4.72 16.11
C ALA A 92 29.25 5.75 15.43
N LEU A 93 28.93 6.06 14.17
CA LEU A 93 29.69 6.98 13.33
C LEU A 93 29.60 8.42 13.86
N ASP A 94 28.41 8.83 14.29
CA ASP A 94 28.17 10.16 14.88
C ASP A 94 28.95 10.36 16.18
N GLN A 95 28.92 9.36 17.07
CA GLN A 95 29.59 9.41 18.37
C GLN A 95 31.07 9.00 18.32
N ASN A 96 31.58 8.62 17.15
CA ASN A 96 32.95 8.19 16.91
C ASN A 96 33.42 7.11 17.92
N LEU A 97 32.51 6.19 18.27
CA LEU A 97 32.75 5.13 19.25
C LEU A 97 33.58 4.00 18.61
N SER A 98 34.83 3.84 19.04
CA SER A 98 35.73 2.75 18.61
C SER A 98 35.42 1.40 19.28
N ASP A 99 34.80 1.42 20.46
CA ASP A 99 34.47 0.22 21.24
C ASP A 99 32.96 -0.08 21.19
N PHE A 100 32.55 -0.84 20.17
CA PHE A 100 31.19 -1.39 20.15
C PHE A 100 31.14 -2.72 20.91
N PRO A 101 30.20 -2.90 21.86
CA PRO A 101 29.99 -4.21 22.44
C PRO A 101 29.52 -5.17 21.33
N ALA A 102 30.37 -6.16 21.04
CA ALA A 102 30.08 -7.27 20.16
C ALA A 102 28.87 -8.07 20.70
N ARG A 103 27.65 -7.64 20.36
CA ARG A 103 26.48 -8.52 20.36
C ARG A 103 26.45 -9.24 19.01
N GLN A 104 25.94 -10.47 19.00
CA GLN A 104 26.27 -11.57 18.08
C GLN A 104 26.20 -11.31 16.56
N VAL A 105 25.71 -10.16 16.09
CA VAL A 105 25.94 -9.69 14.71
C VAL A 105 26.16 -8.17 14.77
N GLY A 106 27.39 -7.72 14.53
CA GLY A 106 27.78 -6.30 14.63
C GLY A 106 27.11 -5.39 13.59
N PRO A 107 27.29 -4.06 13.69
CA PRO A 107 26.78 -3.08 12.71
C PRO A 107 27.32 -3.34 11.30
N TYR A 108 26.71 -2.69 10.31
CA TYR A 108 27.23 -2.69 8.93
C TYR A 108 28.61 -2.05 8.87
N ASN A 109 29.41 -2.45 7.89
CA ASN A 109 30.81 -2.09 7.75
C ASN A 109 31.00 -0.83 6.88
N ASP A 110 31.12 -0.95 5.56
CA ASP A 110 31.49 0.10 4.61
C ASP A 110 30.31 0.59 3.76
N LEU A 111 29.33 -0.28 3.52
CA LEU A 111 28.06 0.03 2.89
C LEU A 111 26.89 -0.45 3.74
N PHE A 112 25.76 0.25 3.67
CA PHE A 112 24.52 -0.15 4.32
C PHE A 112 23.27 0.31 3.57
N PRO A 113 22.11 -0.32 3.81
CA PRO A 113 20.83 0.19 3.32
C PRO A 113 20.58 1.62 3.77
N ALA A 114 19.93 2.44 2.96
CA ALA A 114 19.61 3.84 3.29
C ALA A 114 18.53 4.02 4.39
N TRP A 115 18.58 3.22 5.46
CA TRP A 115 17.63 3.16 6.58
C TRP A 115 18.14 3.86 7.84
N PHE A 116 18.79 5.01 7.69
CA PHE A 116 19.52 5.66 8.78
C PHE A 116 18.73 6.80 9.47
N ASN A 117 17.56 7.16 8.96
CA ASN A 117 16.69 8.18 9.54
C ASN A 117 15.34 7.59 9.97
N LEU A 118 15.06 7.58 11.29
CA LEU A 118 13.74 7.22 11.79
C LEU A 118 12.72 8.35 11.51
N PRO A 119 11.41 8.06 11.45
CA PRO A 119 10.40 9.08 11.21
C PRO A 119 10.32 10.05 12.40
N SER A 120 10.35 11.36 12.13
CA SER A 120 10.20 12.42 13.13
C SER A 120 8.78 12.51 13.68
N ASP A 121 8.61 13.20 14.79
CA ASP A 121 7.27 13.44 15.37
C ASP A 121 6.38 14.25 14.41
N ASP A 122 6.93 15.27 13.73
CA ASP A 122 6.20 16.05 12.71
C ASP A 122 5.75 15.18 11.53
N TYR A 123 6.62 14.30 11.05
CA TYR A 123 6.25 13.36 9.99
C TYR A 123 5.13 12.44 10.46
N ARG A 124 5.22 11.87 11.67
CA ARG A 124 4.17 11.02 12.23
C ARG A 124 2.84 11.76 12.37
N ALA A 125 2.88 13.02 12.79
CA ALA A 125 1.70 13.88 12.89
C ALA A 125 1.06 14.12 11.51
N SER A 126 1.85 14.39 10.47
CA SER A 126 1.34 14.57 9.10
C SER A 126 0.64 13.32 8.56
N ILE A 127 1.21 12.13 8.80
CA ILE A 127 0.60 10.85 8.41
C ILE A 127 -0.69 10.60 9.20
N ALA A 128 -0.71 10.93 10.49
CA ALA A 128 -1.90 10.84 11.34
C ALA A 128 -3.03 11.79 10.91
N ALA A 129 -2.70 12.94 10.31
CA ALA A 129 -3.67 13.90 9.77
C ALA A 129 -4.28 13.44 8.43
N GLY A 130 -3.76 12.37 7.82
CA GLY A 130 -4.27 11.83 6.56
C GLY A 130 -3.78 12.61 5.33
N GLU A 131 -2.69 13.36 5.45
CA GLU A 131 -2.04 14.00 4.30
C GLU A 131 -1.67 12.93 3.25
N SER A 132 -2.03 13.19 1.99
CA SER A 132 -1.72 12.28 0.89
C SER A 132 -0.21 12.15 0.77
N ILE A 133 0.28 10.92 0.83
CA ILE A 133 1.71 10.61 0.71
C ILE A 133 2.11 10.78 -0.77
N THR A 134 2.17 12.01 -1.23
CA THR A 134 2.96 12.36 -2.40
C THR A 134 4.40 12.42 -1.94
N TYR A 135 5.14 11.34 -2.14
CA TYR A 135 6.56 11.30 -1.82
C TYR A 135 7.29 12.34 -2.65
N SER A 136 7.69 13.46 -2.02
CA SER A 136 8.65 14.36 -2.62
C SER A 136 10.04 13.79 -2.41
N TYR A 137 10.58 13.14 -3.44
CA TYR A 137 11.95 12.63 -3.46
C TYR A 137 12.99 13.75 -3.74
N ASN A 138 12.62 15.02 -3.54
CA ASN A 138 13.41 16.20 -3.90
C ASN A 138 14.52 16.52 -2.89
N GLY A 139 15.50 15.62 -2.77
CA GLY A 139 16.82 15.94 -2.22
C GLY A 139 16.97 15.99 -0.69
N GLN A 140 15.92 15.70 0.09
CA GLN A 140 16.03 15.45 1.53
C GLN A 140 16.22 13.94 1.79
N PRO A 141 17.05 13.54 2.76
CA PRO A 141 17.24 12.13 3.07
C PRO A 141 15.96 11.53 3.66
N LEU A 142 15.37 10.60 2.93
CA LEU A 142 14.14 9.91 3.32
C LEU A 142 14.29 9.23 4.68
N ASN A 143 13.19 9.17 5.42
CA ASN A 143 13.11 8.34 6.62
C ASN A 143 12.75 6.88 6.26
N THR A 144 12.93 5.97 7.22
CA THR A 144 12.72 4.52 7.05
C THR A 144 11.33 4.13 6.57
N ASP A 145 10.32 4.93 6.92
CA ASP A 145 8.94 4.69 6.54
C ASP A 145 8.64 5.03 5.07
N GLN A 146 9.39 5.99 4.50
CA GLN A 146 9.28 6.37 3.09
C GLN A 146 9.95 5.37 2.13
N TYR A 147 10.65 4.37 2.65
CA TYR A 147 11.18 3.24 1.89
C TYR A 147 10.24 2.03 1.88
N VAL A 148 9.01 2.18 2.38
CA VAL A 148 7.97 1.15 2.30
C VAL A 148 6.87 1.61 1.35
N PHE A 149 6.61 0.79 0.33
CA PHE A 149 5.48 0.94 -0.57
C PHE A 149 4.42 -0.13 -0.24
N ASP A 150 3.24 0.32 0.14
CA ASP A 150 2.12 -0.55 0.48
C ASP A 150 0.92 -0.21 -0.42
N PRO A 151 0.82 -0.84 -1.60
CA PRO A 151 -0.19 -0.52 -2.60
C PRO A 151 -1.64 -0.82 -2.18
N ARG A 152 -1.86 -1.66 -1.15
CA ARG A 152 -3.17 -2.18 -0.65
C ARG A 152 -4.05 -2.91 -1.67
N VAL A 153 -4.15 -2.40 -2.88
CA VAL A 153 -4.83 -2.94 -4.07
C VAL A 153 -3.85 -2.93 -5.25
N TRP A 154 -4.05 -3.83 -6.22
CA TRP A 154 -3.23 -3.88 -7.43
C TRP A 154 -4.05 -3.55 -8.67
N ASN A 155 -3.80 -2.39 -9.28
CA ASN A 155 -4.48 -1.92 -10.50
C ASN A 155 -3.52 -1.07 -11.37
N GLY A 156 -3.98 -0.62 -12.53
CA GLY A 156 -3.17 0.18 -13.47
C GLY A 156 -2.57 1.45 -12.86
N LYS A 157 -3.35 2.23 -12.09
CA LYS A 157 -2.86 3.46 -11.45
C LYS A 157 -1.75 3.18 -10.44
N VAL A 158 -1.91 2.15 -9.63
CA VAL A 158 -0.91 1.72 -8.64
C VAL A 158 0.36 1.20 -9.33
N ARG A 159 0.21 0.50 -10.45
CA ARG A 159 1.33 0.04 -11.27
C ARG A 159 2.12 1.22 -11.84
N ASP A 160 1.44 2.19 -12.45
CA ASP A 160 2.09 3.40 -12.99
C ASP A 160 2.83 4.17 -11.88
N TYR A 161 2.22 4.25 -10.69
CA TYR A 161 2.86 4.83 -9.52
C TYR A 161 4.12 4.08 -9.07
N LEU A 162 4.09 2.74 -9.07
CA LEU A 162 5.29 1.94 -8.79
C LEU A 162 6.39 2.21 -9.83
N GLU A 163 6.05 2.28 -11.12
CA GLU A 163 7.03 2.57 -12.18
C GLU A 163 7.66 3.96 -11.98
N GLN A 164 6.87 4.97 -11.63
CA GLN A 164 7.36 6.29 -11.24
C GLN A 164 8.29 6.20 -10.01
N LEU A 165 7.85 5.49 -8.97
CA LEU A 165 8.62 5.28 -7.75
C LEU A 165 9.98 4.64 -8.03
N LEU A 166 10.03 3.60 -8.88
CA LEU A 166 11.27 2.94 -9.29
C LEU A 166 12.19 3.88 -10.08
N SER A 167 11.63 4.71 -10.97
CA SER A 167 12.42 5.66 -11.77
C SER A 167 13.11 6.72 -10.91
N VAL A 168 12.50 7.08 -9.80
CA VAL A 168 12.98 8.12 -8.88
C VAL A 168 13.92 7.54 -7.82
N THR A 169 13.50 6.46 -7.15
CA THR A 169 14.28 5.86 -6.05
C THR A 169 15.46 5.02 -6.53
N LYS A 170 15.40 4.48 -7.75
CA LYS A 170 16.42 3.63 -8.38
C LYS A 170 17.01 2.60 -7.39
N PRO A 171 16.16 1.78 -6.75
CA PRO A 171 16.58 0.91 -5.66
C PRO A 171 17.64 -0.09 -6.15
N LYS A 172 18.60 -0.43 -5.29
CA LYS A 172 19.58 -1.50 -5.55
C LYS A 172 19.15 -2.85 -5.01
N VAL A 173 18.26 -2.80 -4.02
CA VAL A 173 17.59 -3.97 -3.47
C VAL A 173 16.10 -3.66 -3.35
N VAL A 174 15.26 -4.60 -3.78
CA VAL A 174 13.83 -4.60 -3.53
C VAL A 174 13.47 -5.79 -2.65
N LEU A 175 12.75 -5.52 -1.55
CA LEU A 175 12.27 -6.52 -0.61
C LEU A 175 10.77 -6.70 -0.82
N LEU A 176 10.33 -7.90 -1.17
CA LEU A 176 8.94 -8.25 -1.40
C LEU A 176 8.44 -9.13 -0.27
N SER A 177 7.32 -8.76 0.36
CA SER A 177 6.59 -9.64 1.27
C SER A 177 5.26 -10.04 0.63
N SER A 178 4.94 -11.32 0.64
CA SER A 178 3.66 -11.81 0.09
C SER A 178 3.01 -12.90 0.95
N VAL A 179 1.70 -12.78 1.14
CA VAL A 179 0.83 -13.91 1.48
C VAL A 179 0.46 -14.68 0.19
N SER A 180 -0.02 -15.91 0.32
CA SER A 180 -0.30 -16.76 -0.85
C SER A 180 -1.24 -16.11 -1.87
N PRO A 181 -2.41 -15.56 -1.47
CA PRO A 181 -3.30 -14.83 -2.40
C PRO A 181 -2.65 -13.67 -3.15
N ALA A 182 -1.62 -13.05 -2.56
CA ALA A 182 -0.89 -11.92 -3.12
C ALA A 182 0.31 -12.32 -4.00
N HIS A 183 0.69 -13.60 -4.02
CA HIS A 183 1.97 -14.03 -4.59
C HIS A 183 2.11 -13.71 -6.08
N ARG A 184 1.04 -13.88 -6.88
CA ARG A 184 1.02 -13.51 -8.31
C ARG A 184 1.34 -12.03 -8.54
N TYR A 185 0.87 -11.13 -7.67
CA TYR A 185 1.16 -9.70 -7.74
C TYR A 185 2.59 -9.41 -7.32
N ALA A 186 3.12 -10.13 -6.33
CA ALA A 186 4.53 -10.07 -5.97
C ALA A 186 5.44 -10.42 -7.17
N LEU A 187 5.05 -11.43 -7.97
CA LEU A 187 5.79 -11.81 -9.18
C LEU A 187 5.64 -10.78 -10.30
N GLU A 188 4.47 -10.15 -10.46
CA GLU A 188 4.31 -9.03 -11.40
C GLU A 188 5.19 -7.85 -11.00
N ILE A 189 5.15 -7.45 -9.72
CA ILE A 189 6.01 -6.40 -9.16
C ILE A 189 7.49 -6.71 -9.39
N ALA A 190 7.92 -7.95 -9.12
CA ALA A 190 9.30 -8.38 -9.35
C ALA A 190 9.72 -8.21 -10.84
N ARG A 191 8.84 -8.54 -11.79
CA ARG A 191 9.10 -8.32 -13.21
C ARG A 191 9.21 -6.83 -13.56
N LEU A 192 8.36 -5.97 -12.99
CA LEU A 192 8.42 -4.53 -13.20
C LEU A 192 9.73 -3.94 -12.65
N VAL A 193 10.18 -4.40 -11.48
CA VAL A 193 11.46 -4.03 -10.89
C VAL A 193 12.62 -4.41 -11.82
N LYS A 194 12.64 -5.67 -12.30
CA LYS A 194 13.69 -6.16 -13.20
C LYS A 194 13.66 -5.49 -14.58
N ALA A 195 12.48 -5.07 -15.05
CA ALA A 195 12.35 -4.29 -16.28
C ALA A 195 12.88 -2.85 -16.11
N ALA A 196 12.74 -2.26 -14.93
CA ALA A 196 13.24 -0.92 -14.63
C ALA A 196 14.78 -0.89 -14.46
N ASP A 197 15.36 -1.85 -13.75
CA ASP A 197 16.82 -2.06 -13.65
C ASP A 197 17.11 -3.54 -13.37
N SER A 198 17.65 -4.25 -14.37
CA SER A 198 17.94 -5.68 -14.31
C SER A 198 18.96 -6.06 -13.24
N ASP A 199 19.80 -5.10 -12.82
CA ASP A 199 20.82 -5.30 -11.78
C ASP A 199 20.24 -5.15 -10.36
N THR A 200 18.99 -4.71 -10.21
CA THR A 200 18.33 -4.62 -8.91
C THR A 200 18.15 -6.01 -8.33
N LEU A 201 18.64 -6.23 -7.11
CA LEU A 201 18.41 -7.50 -6.41
C LEU A 201 16.99 -7.54 -5.84
N VAL A 202 16.28 -8.65 -6.06
CA VAL A 202 14.92 -8.87 -5.56
C VAL A 202 14.95 -10.01 -4.53
N VAL A 203 14.53 -9.70 -3.30
CA VAL A 203 14.39 -10.66 -2.20
C VAL A 203 12.91 -10.86 -1.90
N LEU A 204 12.42 -12.10 -1.93
CA LEU A 204 11.04 -12.44 -1.60
C LEU A 204 10.94 -13.12 -0.24
N GLY A 205 9.98 -12.72 0.59
CA GLY A 205 9.63 -13.41 1.82
C GLY A 205 8.13 -13.32 2.13
N GLY A 206 7.79 -13.59 3.39
CA GLY A 206 6.40 -13.58 3.86
C GLY A 206 5.76 -14.97 3.86
N ARG A 207 4.47 -15.02 4.19
CA ARG A 207 3.77 -16.27 4.50
C ARG A 207 3.76 -17.27 3.34
N HIS A 208 3.71 -16.82 2.08
CA HIS A 208 3.78 -17.74 0.94
C HIS A 208 5.13 -18.49 0.90
N ALA A 209 6.23 -17.81 1.23
CA ALA A 209 7.53 -18.46 1.32
C ALA A 209 7.57 -19.49 2.46
N ASP A 210 6.98 -19.18 3.63
CA ASP A 210 6.85 -20.13 4.75
C ASP A 210 6.07 -21.39 4.36
N GLU A 211 4.97 -21.23 3.60
CA GLU A 211 4.11 -22.32 3.17
C GLU A 211 4.75 -23.20 2.08
N THR A 212 5.65 -22.63 1.28
CA THR A 212 6.21 -23.29 0.09
C THR A 212 7.66 -23.71 0.22
N ILE A 213 8.41 -23.22 1.21
CA ILE A 213 9.80 -23.60 1.52
C ILE A 213 9.83 -24.13 2.97
N ARG A 214 9.70 -25.44 3.14
CA ARG A 214 9.50 -26.06 4.46
C ARG A 214 10.75 -26.74 4.97
N MET A 215 11.17 -26.36 6.18
CA MET A 215 12.27 -27.00 6.91
C MET A 215 11.73 -28.12 7.79
N HIS A 216 12.22 -29.34 7.59
CA HIS A 216 11.80 -30.49 8.38
C HIS A 216 12.57 -30.56 9.71
N LYS A 217 11.87 -30.41 10.84
CA LYS A 217 12.48 -30.37 12.18
C LYS A 217 12.63 -31.75 12.83
N ASN A 218 11.82 -32.73 12.41
CA ASN A 218 11.71 -34.06 13.03
C ASN A 218 11.64 -35.16 11.95
N GLY A 219 11.95 -36.40 12.33
CA GLY A 219 11.86 -37.58 11.46
C GLY A 219 13.12 -37.83 10.62
N GLU A 220 13.01 -38.75 9.66
CA GLU A 220 14.12 -39.15 8.78
C GLU A 220 14.61 -37.99 7.88
N SER A 221 13.70 -37.07 7.51
CA SER A 221 13.98 -35.87 6.73
C SER A 221 14.50 -34.68 7.56
N LYS A 222 14.92 -34.88 8.82
CA LYS A 222 15.37 -33.77 9.68
C LYS A 222 16.53 -33.01 9.03
N GLY A 223 16.38 -31.69 8.89
CA GLY A 223 17.35 -30.81 8.24
C GLY A 223 17.21 -30.73 6.72
N GLU A 224 16.24 -31.43 6.13
CA GLU A 224 15.90 -31.27 4.72
C GLU A 224 14.96 -30.07 4.50
N VAL A 225 15.08 -29.44 3.33
CA VAL A 225 14.18 -28.37 2.86
C VAL A 225 13.36 -28.90 1.68
N THR A 226 12.04 -28.85 1.80
CA THR A 226 11.12 -29.22 0.71
C THR A 226 10.48 -27.99 0.09
N HIS A 227 10.21 -28.10 -1.22
CA HIS A 227 9.64 -27.01 -2.02
C HIS A 227 8.28 -27.44 -2.55
N ALA A 228 7.21 -26.71 -2.21
CA ALA A 228 5.85 -27.02 -2.63
C ALA A 228 5.63 -26.76 -4.13
N PRO A 229 4.73 -27.49 -4.81
CA PRO A 229 4.51 -27.37 -6.25
C PRO A 229 4.09 -25.98 -6.73
N SER A 230 3.30 -25.29 -5.92
CA SER A 230 2.79 -23.93 -6.16
C SER A 230 3.76 -22.82 -5.75
N GLY A 231 4.97 -23.16 -5.29
CA GLY A 231 6.00 -22.21 -4.90
C GLY A 231 6.92 -21.79 -6.05
N LEU A 232 7.55 -20.63 -5.89
CA LEU A 232 8.42 -20.01 -6.89
C LEU A 232 9.59 -20.90 -7.35
N VAL A 233 10.22 -21.65 -6.44
CA VAL A 233 11.34 -22.55 -6.79
C VAL A 233 10.94 -23.55 -7.88
N ASN A 234 9.76 -24.16 -7.74
CA ASN A 234 9.28 -25.12 -8.73
C ASN A 234 8.76 -24.42 -9.99
N ALA A 235 8.18 -23.23 -9.88
CA ALA A 235 7.78 -22.42 -11.02
C ALA A 235 8.98 -22.09 -11.94
N ILE A 236 10.12 -21.71 -11.35
CA ILE A 236 11.36 -21.44 -12.09
C ILE A 236 11.90 -22.72 -12.74
N ARG A 237 11.97 -23.83 -11.99
CA ARG A 237 12.48 -25.11 -12.51
C ARG A 237 11.63 -25.68 -13.66
N LYS A 238 10.33 -25.39 -13.66
CA LYS A 238 9.39 -25.75 -14.74
C LYS A 238 9.41 -24.76 -15.92
N GLY A 239 10.16 -23.67 -15.83
CA GLY A 239 10.23 -22.63 -16.87
C GLY A 239 8.99 -21.73 -16.96
N ILE A 240 8.14 -21.73 -15.93
CA ILE A 240 6.95 -20.85 -15.86
C ILE A 240 7.36 -19.41 -15.53
N ILE A 241 8.39 -19.26 -14.68
CA ILE A 241 8.93 -17.98 -14.24
C ILE A 241 10.42 -17.91 -14.61
N ALA A 242 10.87 -16.73 -15.04
CA ALA A 242 12.27 -16.50 -15.37
C ALA A 242 13.16 -16.64 -14.10
N PRO A 243 14.35 -17.26 -14.21
CA PRO A 243 15.20 -17.58 -13.06
C PRO A 243 15.83 -16.35 -12.37
N ASP A 244 15.79 -15.21 -13.02
CA ASP A 244 16.28 -13.89 -12.57
C ASP A 244 15.16 -12.97 -12.07
N CYS A 245 13.89 -13.41 -12.08
CA CYS A 245 12.76 -12.64 -11.57
C CYS A 245 12.93 -12.30 -10.07
N VAL A 246 13.39 -13.28 -9.28
CA VAL A 246 13.69 -13.15 -7.85
C VAL A 246 15.05 -13.79 -7.58
N ASP A 247 15.92 -13.07 -6.86
CA ASP A 247 17.29 -13.51 -6.61
C ASP A 247 17.40 -14.40 -5.38
N PHE A 248 16.70 -14.03 -4.30
CA PHE A 248 16.73 -14.72 -3.00
C PHE A 248 15.33 -14.85 -2.40
N MET A 249 15.09 -15.93 -1.67
CA MET A 249 13.86 -16.16 -0.92
C MET A 249 14.19 -16.36 0.56
N ILE A 250 13.37 -15.83 1.45
CA ILE A 250 13.45 -16.03 2.91
C ILE A 250 12.17 -16.68 3.41
N ALA A 251 12.30 -17.82 4.08
CA ALA A 251 11.21 -18.51 4.76
C ALA A 251 11.53 -18.69 6.25
N GLY A 252 10.52 -18.60 7.12
CA GLY A 252 10.64 -18.66 8.57
C GLY A 252 10.83 -17.30 9.23
N GLU A 253 11.65 -17.23 10.28
CA GLU A 253 11.93 -15.99 11.01
C GLU A 253 12.80 -15.02 10.20
N GLY A 254 12.16 -14.04 9.54
CA GLY A 254 12.84 -13.08 8.66
C GLY A 254 13.83 -12.12 9.36
N TYR A 255 13.77 -11.94 10.68
CA TYR A 255 14.50 -10.86 11.40
C TYR A 255 16.02 -10.91 11.17
N TYR A 256 16.65 -11.98 11.65
CA TYR A 256 18.09 -12.17 11.57
C TYR A 256 18.52 -12.67 10.19
N ALA A 257 17.65 -13.42 9.50
CA ALA A 257 17.91 -13.91 8.14
C ALA A 257 18.05 -12.76 7.14
N LEU A 258 17.15 -11.78 7.20
CA LEU A 258 17.18 -10.61 6.33
C LEU A 258 18.40 -9.74 6.66
N ASP A 259 18.68 -9.48 7.93
CA ASP A 259 19.88 -8.71 8.32
C ASP A 259 21.17 -9.38 7.83
N PHE A 260 21.29 -10.70 7.99
CA PHE A 260 22.44 -11.45 7.48
C PHE A 260 22.57 -11.36 5.95
N LEU A 261 21.46 -11.52 5.22
CA LEU A 261 21.47 -11.38 3.76
C LEU A 261 21.84 -9.96 3.32
N MET A 262 21.29 -8.93 3.97
CA MET A 262 21.59 -7.53 3.65
C MET A 262 23.05 -7.18 3.92
N LYS A 263 23.66 -7.75 4.98
CA LYS A 263 25.10 -7.64 5.24
C LYS A 263 25.93 -8.33 4.15
N CYS A 264 25.53 -9.50 3.69
CA CYS A 264 26.20 -10.18 2.56
C CYS A 264 26.05 -9.38 1.25
N ILE A 265 24.89 -8.77 1.02
CA ILE A 265 24.67 -7.86 -0.12
C ILE A 265 25.62 -6.67 -0.04
N SER A 266 25.65 -5.97 1.10
CA SER A 266 26.54 -4.83 1.34
C SER A 266 28.01 -5.20 1.11
N LEU A 267 28.43 -6.36 1.63
CA LEU A 267 29.79 -6.86 1.49
C LEU A 267 30.17 -7.19 0.04
N SER A 268 29.22 -7.67 -0.75
CA SER A 268 29.41 -8.00 -2.16
C SER A 268 29.39 -6.78 -3.08
N MET A 269 28.89 -5.66 -2.60
CA MET A 269 28.63 -4.46 -3.39
C MET A 269 29.90 -3.62 -3.56
N ASP A 270 30.12 -3.17 -4.79
CA ASP A 270 31.16 -2.21 -5.10
C ASP A 270 30.84 -0.86 -4.48
N VAL A 271 31.79 -0.27 -3.75
CA VAL A 271 31.57 0.94 -2.92
C VAL A 271 31.27 2.16 -3.77
N GLU A 272 31.94 2.30 -4.91
CA GLU A 272 31.80 3.47 -5.78
C GLU A 272 30.51 3.40 -6.61
N THR A 273 30.27 2.26 -7.26
CA THR A 273 29.13 2.09 -8.17
C THR A 273 27.85 1.67 -7.45
N LYS A 274 27.93 1.18 -6.22
CA LYS A 274 26.82 0.62 -5.43
C LYS A 274 26.08 -0.49 -6.19
N ARG A 275 26.83 -1.30 -6.94
CA ARG A 275 26.31 -2.43 -7.72
C ARG A 275 26.93 -3.74 -7.25
N THR A 276 26.16 -4.82 -7.38
CA THR A 276 26.61 -6.20 -7.16
C THR A 276 25.83 -7.14 -8.09
N THR A 277 26.22 -8.40 -8.15
CA THR A 277 25.47 -9.45 -8.85
C THR A 277 25.02 -10.53 -7.87
N LYS A 278 23.99 -11.28 -8.26
CA LYS A 278 23.51 -12.44 -7.51
C LYS A 278 24.64 -13.42 -7.18
N GLU A 279 25.56 -13.69 -8.12
CA GLU A 279 26.69 -14.59 -7.89
C GLU A 279 27.69 -14.08 -6.84
N ASN A 280 27.95 -12.78 -6.80
CA ASN A 280 28.84 -12.20 -5.78
C ASN A 280 28.21 -12.29 -4.39
N VAL A 281 26.90 -12.08 -4.28
CA VAL A 281 26.16 -12.27 -3.01
C VAL A 281 26.18 -13.74 -2.59
N ILE A 282 25.99 -14.68 -3.52
CA ILE A 282 26.09 -16.13 -3.24
C ILE A 282 27.49 -16.48 -2.72
N ALA A 283 28.55 -15.93 -3.31
CA ALA A 283 29.91 -16.15 -2.83
C ALA A 283 30.10 -15.63 -1.39
N ALA A 284 29.55 -14.45 -1.08
CA ALA A 284 29.57 -13.88 0.27
C ALA A 284 28.81 -14.76 1.28
N LEU A 285 27.63 -15.26 0.89
CA LEU A 285 26.80 -16.16 1.71
C LEU A 285 27.54 -17.47 2.01
N GLU A 286 28.14 -18.10 1.00
CA GLU A 286 28.89 -19.35 1.17
C GLU A 286 30.10 -19.20 2.09
N GLN A 287 30.78 -18.07 2.02
CA GLN A 287 31.92 -17.78 2.89
C GLN A 287 31.53 -17.52 4.33
N LYS A 288 30.35 -16.94 4.56
CA LYS A 288 29.85 -16.57 5.89
C LYS A 288 28.86 -17.58 6.47
N LYS A 289 28.58 -18.69 5.79
CA LYS A 289 27.53 -19.64 6.20
C LYS A 289 27.71 -20.21 7.60
N GLU A 290 28.94 -20.30 8.11
CA GLU A 290 29.20 -20.75 9.48
C GLU A 290 28.61 -19.79 10.53
N GLU A 291 28.49 -18.50 10.21
CA GLU A 291 27.86 -17.49 11.08
C GLU A 291 26.36 -17.76 11.29
N LEU A 292 25.69 -18.41 10.31
CA LEU A 292 24.26 -18.76 10.41
C LEU A 292 23.95 -19.68 11.59
N ALA A 293 24.89 -20.52 12.01
CA ALA A 293 24.73 -21.42 13.16
C ALA A 293 24.65 -20.68 14.50
N HIS A 294 25.06 -19.40 14.53
CA HIS A 294 25.04 -18.56 15.71
C HIS A 294 23.88 -17.56 15.74
N LEU A 295 23.14 -17.43 14.64
CA LEU A 295 21.99 -16.54 14.56
C LEU A 295 20.79 -17.14 15.31
N PRO A 296 20.04 -16.34 16.09
CA PRO A 296 18.80 -16.81 16.72
C PRO A 296 17.73 -17.17 15.69
N GLY A 297 16.83 -18.06 16.11
CA GLY A 297 15.63 -18.40 15.38
C GLY A 297 15.76 -19.57 14.40
N THR A 298 14.70 -19.79 13.62
CA THR A 298 14.63 -20.77 12.54
C THR A 298 14.21 -20.12 11.24
N ALA A 299 15.08 -20.14 10.22
CA ALA A 299 14.80 -19.56 8.91
C ALA A 299 15.61 -20.26 7.80
N SER A 300 15.24 -20.04 6.55
CA SER A 300 15.99 -20.49 5.36
C SER A 300 16.18 -19.33 4.40
N ILE A 301 17.41 -19.16 3.91
CA ILE A 301 17.73 -18.30 2.76
C ILE A 301 17.92 -19.22 1.56
N THR A 302 17.01 -19.16 0.60
CA THR A 302 16.97 -20.04 -0.57
C THR A 302 17.27 -19.25 -1.86
N TYR A 303 18.11 -19.81 -2.73
CA TYR A 303 18.40 -19.26 -4.05
C TYR A 303 18.59 -20.37 -5.08
N LEU A 304 18.49 -20.01 -6.36
CA LEU A 304 18.79 -20.91 -7.48
C LEU A 304 20.08 -20.44 -8.20
N PRO A 305 21.16 -21.23 -8.19
CA PRO A 305 22.32 -21.03 -9.05
C PRO A 305 21.98 -21.28 -10.53
N LYS A 306 22.98 -21.15 -11.41
CA LYS A 306 22.82 -21.30 -12.87
C LYS A 306 22.34 -22.68 -13.31
N ASP A 307 22.59 -23.72 -12.52
CA ASP A 307 22.11 -25.09 -12.77
C ASP A 307 20.66 -25.31 -12.30
N LEU A 308 20.02 -24.27 -11.76
CA LEU A 308 18.64 -24.24 -11.26
C LEU A 308 18.36 -25.26 -10.15
N ARG A 309 19.40 -25.76 -9.46
CA ARG A 309 19.23 -26.62 -8.29
C ARG A 309 19.08 -25.74 -7.04
N PRO A 310 17.96 -25.79 -6.31
CA PRO A 310 17.76 -24.92 -5.17
C PRO A 310 18.80 -25.21 -4.09
N VAL A 311 19.45 -24.15 -3.60
CA VAL A 311 20.32 -24.17 -2.42
C VAL A 311 19.62 -23.43 -1.30
N SER A 312 19.56 -24.04 -0.12
CA SER A 312 18.90 -23.46 1.05
C SER A 312 19.87 -23.42 2.23
N LEU A 313 20.27 -22.22 2.63
CA LEU A 313 21.10 -21.97 3.80
C LEU A 313 20.20 -21.82 5.02
N GLN A 314 20.33 -22.72 5.98
CA GLN A 314 19.43 -22.78 7.13
C GLN A 314 20.02 -22.07 8.36
N ILE A 315 19.15 -21.36 9.06
CA ILE A 315 19.38 -20.84 10.40
C ILE A 315 18.64 -21.76 11.37
N HIS A 316 19.36 -22.28 12.35
CA HIS A 316 18.81 -23.10 13.42
C HIS A 316 19.52 -22.78 14.74
N GLY A 317 19.17 -21.64 15.32
CA GLY A 317 19.77 -21.16 16.56
C GLY A 317 18.84 -21.25 17.77
N LYS A 318 19.19 -20.47 18.81
CA LYS A 318 18.37 -20.34 20.01
C LYS A 318 17.00 -19.76 19.63
N LYS A 319 15.94 -20.28 20.24
CA LYS A 319 14.59 -19.72 20.12
C LYS A 319 14.58 -18.22 20.47
N THR A 320 14.06 -17.41 19.56
CA THR A 320 13.88 -15.97 19.71
C THR A 320 12.80 -15.66 20.75
N ASP A 321 12.98 -14.59 21.54
CA ASP A 321 11.93 -13.95 22.36
C ASP A 321 11.53 -12.64 21.67
N LEU A 322 10.23 -12.34 21.56
CA LEU A 322 9.78 -11.07 20.95
C LEU A 322 10.30 -9.85 21.72
N ALA A 323 10.60 -10.00 23.01
CA ALA A 323 11.18 -8.93 23.82
C ALA A 323 12.62 -8.57 23.43
N ASP A 324 13.33 -9.47 22.74
CA ASP A 324 14.68 -9.23 22.23
C ASP A 324 14.68 -8.48 20.88
N LEU A 325 13.52 -8.34 20.23
CA LEU A 325 13.36 -7.67 18.94
C LEU A 325 13.00 -6.18 19.11
N PRO A 326 13.44 -5.29 18.20
CA PRO A 326 12.99 -3.90 18.18
C PRO A 326 11.48 -3.79 17.94
N LEU A 327 10.89 -2.67 18.37
CA LEU A 327 9.45 -2.45 18.23
C LEU A 327 9.08 -2.08 16.79
N PRO A 328 8.03 -2.68 16.20
CA PRO A 328 7.68 -2.46 14.79
C PRO A 328 7.46 -1.00 14.40
N TYR A 329 6.79 -0.19 15.22
CA TYR A 329 6.54 1.22 14.90
C TYR A 329 7.69 2.17 15.27
N GLU A 330 8.83 1.67 15.72
CA GLU A 330 10.02 2.49 15.89
C GLU A 330 10.49 3.06 14.52
N PRO A 331 10.65 2.24 13.46
CA PRO A 331 10.96 2.71 12.11
C PRO A 331 9.76 3.14 11.25
N PHE A 332 8.51 2.93 11.66
CA PHE A 332 7.34 3.17 10.80
C PHE A 332 6.29 4.07 11.44
N ALA A 333 5.55 4.83 10.62
CA ALA A 333 4.41 5.63 11.05
C ALA A 333 3.12 4.80 11.04
N ILE A 334 2.24 5.05 12.00
CA ILE A 334 0.93 4.37 12.09
C ILE A 334 -0.02 5.02 11.08
N ARG A 335 -0.65 4.20 10.23
CA ARG A 335 -1.62 4.67 9.22
C ARG A 335 -3.00 4.08 9.42
N ALA A 336 -3.06 2.88 10.00
CA ALA A 336 -4.30 2.13 10.16
C ALA A 336 -5.33 2.90 11.00
N ARG A 337 -6.58 2.83 10.55
CA ARG A 337 -7.77 3.29 11.28
C ARG A 337 -8.78 2.18 11.26
N PHE A 338 -9.01 1.56 12.41
CA PHE A 338 -9.92 0.41 12.47
C PHE A 338 -11.32 0.88 12.87
N PRO A 339 -12.35 0.83 12.00
CA PRO A 339 -13.65 1.48 12.24
C PRO A 339 -14.46 0.95 13.43
N ILE A 340 -14.00 -0.13 14.06
CA ILE A 340 -14.53 -0.61 15.34
C ILE A 340 -14.21 0.36 16.49
N PHE A 341 -13.11 1.11 16.42
CA PHE A 341 -12.69 2.09 17.42
C PHE A 341 -13.02 3.49 16.91
N ARG A 342 -13.93 4.18 17.59
CA ARG A 342 -14.46 5.46 17.12
C ARG A 342 -14.23 6.57 18.12
N ASN A 343 -13.92 7.75 17.60
CA ASN A 343 -13.98 9.00 18.33
C ASN A 343 -15.43 9.39 18.61
N LYS A 344 -15.62 10.41 19.45
CA LYS A 344 -16.97 10.91 19.81
C LYS A 344 -17.73 11.48 18.61
N ASP A 345 -17.02 11.99 17.61
CA ASP A 345 -17.56 12.48 16.33
C ASP A 345 -17.88 11.34 15.33
N GLY A 346 -17.64 10.09 15.72
CA GLY A 346 -17.86 8.91 14.89
C GLY A 346 -16.64 8.48 14.07
N SER A 347 -15.63 9.35 13.86
CA SER A 347 -14.44 9.07 13.06
C SER A 347 -13.63 7.90 13.61
N ALA A 348 -13.00 7.11 12.73
CA ALA A 348 -12.18 5.98 13.16
C ALA A 348 -10.89 6.46 13.83
N LYS A 349 -10.57 5.89 15.00
CA LYS A 349 -9.33 6.18 15.73
C LYS A 349 -8.12 5.69 14.95
N LEU A 350 -6.99 6.40 15.08
CA LEU A 350 -5.70 5.89 14.64
C LEU A 350 -5.33 4.68 15.50
N THR A 351 -5.17 3.52 14.88
CA THR A 351 -5.04 2.23 15.56
C THR A 351 -3.67 1.64 15.26
N ALA A 352 -2.86 1.44 16.30
CA ALA A 352 -1.63 0.66 16.16
C ALA A 352 -1.95 -0.83 16.12
N HIS A 353 -1.31 -1.57 15.21
CA HIS A 353 -1.40 -3.01 15.12
C HIS A 353 -0.18 -3.66 15.77
N ALA A 354 -0.36 -4.80 16.44
CA ALA A 354 0.74 -5.50 17.09
C ALA A 354 0.52 -7.01 17.12
N ASN A 355 1.61 -7.77 17.12
CA ASN A 355 1.60 -9.21 17.35
C ASN A 355 2.27 -9.50 18.68
N THR A 356 1.61 -10.28 19.54
CA THR A 356 2.18 -10.81 20.79
C THR A 356 2.66 -12.26 20.67
N ALA A 357 2.38 -12.87 19.52
CA ALA A 357 2.84 -14.17 19.08
C ALA A 357 2.98 -14.21 17.55
N GLN A 358 3.93 -14.99 17.03
CA GLN A 358 4.19 -15.11 15.57
C GLN A 358 3.33 -16.18 14.87
N ALA A 359 2.69 -17.06 15.65
CA ALA A 359 1.93 -18.21 15.16
C ALA A 359 0.81 -18.58 16.14
N CYS A 360 -0.06 -19.48 15.70
CA CYS A 360 -1.18 -19.99 16.47
C CYS A 360 -0.86 -21.39 17.04
N PRO A 361 -1.15 -21.70 18.32
CA PRO A 361 -0.97 -23.04 18.87
C PRO A 361 -2.01 -24.06 18.37
N PHE A 362 -3.08 -23.61 17.72
CA PHE A 362 -4.14 -24.47 17.21
C PHE A 362 -3.81 -25.00 15.81
N SER A 363 -4.14 -26.27 15.54
CA SER A 363 -3.86 -26.99 14.30
C SER A 363 -5.08 -27.16 13.41
N CYS A 364 -5.77 -26.04 13.14
CA CYS A 364 -6.94 -26.03 12.27
C CYS A 364 -6.53 -26.49 10.86
N SER A 365 -7.27 -27.44 10.27
CA SER A 365 -6.88 -28.11 9.03
C SER A 365 -6.71 -27.18 7.82
N PHE A 366 -7.31 -25.99 7.86
CA PHE A 366 -7.29 -24.97 6.81
C PHE A 366 -6.36 -23.79 7.07
N CYS A 367 -5.80 -23.66 8.28
CA CYS A 367 -5.15 -22.42 8.70
C CYS A 367 -3.63 -22.47 8.46
N SER A 368 -3.11 -21.47 7.76
CA SER A 368 -1.67 -21.30 7.50
C SER A 368 -0.89 -20.71 8.66
N GLU A 369 -1.57 -20.15 9.66
CA GLU A 369 -0.94 -19.50 10.82
C GLU A 369 -0.59 -20.48 11.95
N SER A 370 -1.00 -21.74 11.81
CA SER A 370 -0.66 -22.80 12.76
C SER A 370 0.85 -22.90 12.96
N SER A 371 1.27 -23.06 14.21
CA SER A 371 2.66 -23.36 14.56
C SER A 371 3.17 -24.69 13.98
N GLU A 372 2.29 -25.57 13.49
CA GLU A 372 2.68 -26.75 12.70
C GLU A 372 3.15 -26.37 11.29
N VAL A 373 2.52 -25.35 10.68
CA VAL A 373 2.90 -24.81 9.37
C VAL A 373 4.13 -23.90 9.50
N VAL A 374 4.09 -22.94 10.43
CA VAL A 374 5.20 -22.01 10.71
C VAL A 374 6.40 -22.74 11.35
N GLY A 375 6.15 -23.92 11.93
CA GLY A 375 7.14 -24.78 12.56
C GLY A 375 7.51 -24.40 14.00
N GLN A 376 6.96 -23.33 14.56
CA GLN A 376 7.16 -22.93 15.96
C GLN A 376 6.18 -21.84 16.43
N LEU A 377 6.10 -21.69 17.75
CA LEU A 377 5.39 -20.58 18.42
C LEU A 377 6.38 -19.69 19.16
N ILE A 378 6.50 -18.44 18.73
CA ILE A 378 7.32 -17.39 19.37
C ILE A 378 6.36 -16.41 20.04
N ALA A 379 6.59 -16.14 21.32
CA ALA A 379 5.81 -15.21 22.15
C ALA A 379 6.68 -14.75 23.32
N THR A 380 6.24 -13.71 24.03
CA THR A 380 6.92 -13.22 25.24
C THR A 380 5.97 -13.22 26.43
N ILE A 381 6.50 -13.32 27.66
CA ILE A 381 5.73 -13.17 28.91
C ILE A 381 6.12 -11.90 29.68
N GLN A 382 6.95 -11.06 29.08
CA GLN A 382 7.64 -9.98 29.77
C GLN A 382 6.75 -8.72 29.82
N ARG A 383 6.19 -8.39 30.99
CA ARG A 383 5.32 -7.20 31.19
C ARG A 383 5.98 -5.89 30.76
N HIS A 384 7.28 -5.75 31.01
CA HIS A 384 8.00 -4.52 30.65
C HIS A 384 8.10 -4.32 29.13
N TYR A 385 8.15 -5.41 28.35
CA TYR A 385 8.09 -5.34 26.90
C TYR A 385 6.73 -4.80 26.44
N TYR A 386 5.62 -5.37 26.93
CA TYR A 386 4.28 -4.90 26.59
C TYR A 386 4.07 -3.44 26.98
N ARG A 387 4.58 -3.03 28.14
CA ARG A 387 4.54 -1.62 28.56
C ARG A 387 5.30 -0.73 27.59
N LYS A 388 6.53 -1.11 27.21
CA LYS A 388 7.35 -0.36 26.24
C LYS A 388 6.66 -0.24 24.89
N LEU A 389 6.05 -1.33 24.40
CA LEU A 389 5.26 -1.36 23.16
C LEU A 389 4.11 -0.36 23.22
N ILE A 390 3.24 -0.47 24.23
CA ILE A 390 2.05 0.40 24.39
C ILE A 390 2.48 1.86 24.50
N GLU A 391 3.46 2.19 25.35
CA GLU A 391 3.93 3.56 25.53
C GLU A 391 4.54 4.14 24.25
N LYS A 392 5.27 3.32 23.48
CA LYS A 392 5.88 3.76 22.22
C LYS A 392 4.81 4.04 21.16
N ASP A 393 3.83 3.17 21.01
CA ASP A 393 2.76 3.33 20.02
C ASP A 393 1.88 4.54 20.34
N LEU A 394 1.57 4.77 21.62
CA LEU A 394 0.88 5.98 22.08
C LEU A 394 1.69 7.24 21.78
N LYS A 395 2.99 7.26 22.09
CA LYS A 395 3.88 8.38 21.73
C LYS A 395 3.88 8.64 20.22
N ASN A 396 3.87 7.57 19.42
CA ASN A 396 3.86 7.63 17.96
C ASN A 396 2.51 8.03 17.34
N GLY A 397 1.47 8.29 18.13
CA GLY A 397 0.19 8.79 17.61
C GLY A 397 -1.03 7.93 17.96
N ALA A 398 -0.85 6.65 18.35
CA ALA A 398 -1.96 5.71 18.52
C ALA A 398 -3.03 6.23 19.49
N ALA A 399 -4.29 6.07 19.12
CA ALA A 399 -5.46 6.32 19.96
C ALA A 399 -6.22 5.02 20.32
N ALA A 400 -5.93 3.94 19.59
CA ALA A 400 -6.37 2.58 19.87
C ALA A 400 -5.26 1.58 19.51
N MET A 401 -5.39 0.33 19.97
CA MET A 401 -4.52 -0.77 19.55
C MET A 401 -5.35 -2.00 19.13
N PHE A 402 -4.87 -2.76 18.15
CA PHE A 402 -5.42 -4.06 17.80
C PHE A 402 -4.31 -5.11 17.75
N PHE A 403 -4.53 -6.23 18.44
CA PHE A 403 -3.59 -7.35 18.43
C PHE A 403 -4.01 -8.37 17.37
N ASP A 404 -3.21 -8.48 16.30
CA ASP A 404 -3.45 -9.29 15.10
C ASP A 404 -3.12 -10.77 15.28
N ASP A 405 -2.71 -11.18 16.48
CA ASP A 405 -2.53 -12.59 16.83
C ASP A 405 -3.78 -13.40 16.48
N SER A 406 -3.63 -14.57 15.84
CA SER A 406 -4.75 -15.52 15.66
C SER A 406 -5.37 -15.99 16.99
N MET A 407 -4.58 -15.91 18.05
CA MET A 407 -4.99 -16.11 19.43
C MET A 407 -4.12 -15.22 20.32
N LEU A 408 -4.71 -14.27 21.04
CA LEU A 408 -3.98 -13.32 21.88
C LEU A 408 -2.91 -14.02 22.74
N CYS A 409 -1.67 -13.55 22.63
CA CYS A 409 -0.50 -14.07 23.33
C CYS A 409 -0.28 -15.59 23.14
N GLY A 410 -0.70 -16.15 22.01
CA GLY A 410 -0.70 -17.58 21.75
C GLY A 410 -1.49 -18.39 22.78
N GLY A 411 -2.50 -17.78 23.42
CA GLY A 411 -3.29 -18.41 24.48
C GLY A 411 -2.56 -18.62 25.81
N ASN A 412 -1.41 -17.97 26.02
CA ASN A 412 -0.66 -18.10 27.27
C ASN A 412 -1.23 -17.17 28.36
N GLU A 413 -1.88 -17.74 29.38
CA GLU A 413 -2.51 -16.97 30.48
C GLU A 413 -1.55 -16.02 31.20
N LYS A 414 -0.29 -16.41 31.41
CA LYS A 414 0.71 -15.55 32.07
C LYS A 414 1.09 -14.35 31.20
N SER A 415 1.20 -14.57 29.90
CA SER A 415 1.44 -13.49 28.93
C SER A 415 0.25 -12.53 28.87
N ILE A 416 -0.98 -13.06 28.80
CA ILE A 416 -2.19 -12.22 28.81
C ILE A 416 -2.24 -11.38 30.10
N ALA A 417 -1.94 -11.99 31.25
CA ALA A 417 -1.86 -11.26 32.52
C ALA A 417 -0.76 -10.18 32.52
N ALA A 418 0.38 -10.45 31.89
CA ALA A 418 1.47 -9.47 31.75
C ALA A 418 1.04 -8.29 30.86
N LEU A 419 0.37 -8.55 29.73
CA LEU A 419 -0.18 -7.52 28.84
C LEU A 419 -1.24 -6.67 29.53
N VAL A 420 -2.20 -7.31 30.21
CA VAL A 420 -3.23 -6.64 31.02
C VAL A 420 -2.60 -5.76 32.09
N GLY A 421 -1.59 -6.28 32.81
CA GLY A 421 -0.82 -5.50 33.77
C GLY A 421 -0.16 -4.27 33.17
N ALA A 422 0.42 -4.38 31.97
CA ALA A 422 1.03 -3.25 31.28
C ALA A 422 0.01 -2.15 30.93
N PHE A 423 -1.18 -2.51 30.44
CA PHE A 423 -2.26 -1.55 30.22
C PHE A 423 -2.72 -0.85 31.50
N TYR A 424 -2.82 -1.58 32.62
CA TYR A 424 -3.14 -0.96 33.91
C TYR A 424 -2.11 0.09 34.32
N ASP A 425 -0.81 -0.21 34.16
CA ASP A 425 0.27 0.74 34.47
C ASP A 425 0.17 2.00 33.61
N VAL A 426 -0.01 1.83 32.30
CA VAL A 426 -0.14 2.93 31.34
C VAL A 426 -1.36 3.78 31.65
N LYS A 427 -2.54 3.19 31.89
CA LYS A 427 -3.77 3.93 32.22
C LYS A 427 -3.65 4.68 33.54
N LYS A 428 -3.00 4.07 34.54
CA LYS A 428 -2.73 4.74 35.81
C LYS A 428 -1.82 5.94 35.60
N GLN A 429 -0.71 5.77 34.88
CA GLN A 429 0.22 6.84 34.55
C GLN A 429 -0.46 7.98 33.78
N GLY A 430 -1.32 7.66 32.80
CA GLY A 430 -2.11 8.66 32.09
C GLY A 430 -3.01 9.48 33.02
N ARG A 431 -3.77 8.81 33.92
CA ARG A 431 -4.64 9.50 34.88
C ARG A 431 -3.87 10.39 35.86
N ASP A 432 -2.71 9.94 36.32
CA ASP A 432 -1.87 10.74 37.22
C ASP A 432 -1.21 11.92 36.47
N GLY A 433 -0.78 11.70 35.23
CA GLY A 433 -0.23 12.75 34.36
C GLY A 433 -1.25 13.85 34.03
N LEU A 434 -2.52 13.49 33.79
CA LEU A 434 -3.60 14.46 33.55
C LEU A 434 -3.85 15.44 34.69
N LYS A 435 -3.47 15.09 35.94
CA LYS A 435 -3.63 15.99 37.09
C LYS A 435 -2.60 17.12 37.12
N VAL A 436 -1.48 16.95 36.42
CA VAL A 436 -0.33 17.86 36.46
C VAL A 436 -0.04 18.52 35.11
N ALA A 437 -0.42 17.88 34.00
CA ALA A 437 -0.20 18.42 32.66
C ALA A 437 -1.13 19.59 32.36
N LYS A 438 -0.61 20.59 31.68
CA LYS A 438 -1.38 21.76 31.24
C LYS A 438 -2.27 21.37 30.07
N GLN A 439 -3.57 21.62 30.18
CA GLN A 439 -4.52 21.35 29.09
C GLN A 439 -4.07 22.01 27.78
N GLY A 440 -4.10 21.25 26.69
CA GLY A 440 -3.65 21.69 25.36
C GLY A 440 -2.14 21.57 25.12
N SER A 441 -1.36 20.99 26.04
CA SER A 441 0.04 20.66 25.77
C SER A 441 0.18 19.26 25.14
N PRO A 442 1.27 18.99 24.38
CA PRO A 442 1.54 17.65 23.84
C PRO A 442 1.57 16.55 24.90
N GLU A 443 2.06 16.87 26.11
CA GLU A 443 2.06 15.95 27.24
C GLU A 443 0.65 15.63 27.74
N TYR A 444 -0.23 16.64 27.79
CA TYR A 444 -1.63 16.42 28.15
C TYR A 444 -2.32 15.48 27.15
N ASP A 445 -2.07 15.64 25.86
CA ASP A 445 -2.65 14.79 24.81
C ASP A 445 -2.14 13.35 24.89
N LEU A 446 -0.85 13.17 25.19
CA LEU A 446 -0.29 11.85 25.46
C LEU A 446 -0.95 11.21 26.69
N PHE A 447 -1.02 11.92 27.82
CA PHE A 447 -1.64 11.39 29.04
C PHE A 447 -3.13 11.11 28.88
N TYR A 448 -3.84 11.93 28.10
CA TYR A 448 -5.23 11.69 27.75
C TYR A 448 -5.40 10.38 26.98
N ARG A 449 -4.55 10.13 25.97
CA ARG A 449 -4.55 8.86 25.23
C ARG A 449 -4.17 7.69 26.12
N MET A 450 -3.16 7.82 26.98
CA MET A 450 -2.78 6.78 27.94
C MET A 450 -3.93 6.42 28.90
N ALA A 451 -4.64 7.42 29.44
CA ALA A 451 -5.74 7.20 30.37
C ALA A 451 -6.96 6.53 29.70
N ASN A 452 -7.21 6.86 28.43
CA ASN A 452 -8.40 6.46 27.67
C ASN A 452 -8.10 5.42 26.58
N ILE A 453 -6.93 4.79 26.61
CA ILE A 453 -6.57 3.80 25.58
C ILE A 453 -7.57 2.66 25.56
N GLU A 454 -8.00 2.35 24.34
CA GLU A 454 -8.86 1.23 23.99
C GLU A 454 -8.06 0.24 23.14
N TRP A 455 -8.40 -1.04 23.26
CA TRP A 455 -7.80 -2.05 22.42
C TRP A 455 -8.75 -3.20 22.10
N GLY A 456 -8.35 -4.02 21.13
CA GLY A 456 -9.02 -5.27 20.78
C GLY A 456 -8.03 -6.35 20.39
N ALA A 457 -8.52 -7.60 20.33
CA ALA A 457 -7.69 -8.77 20.08
C ALA A 457 -8.54 -9.93 19.57
N GLN A 458 -7.89 -11.02 19.16
CA GLN A 458 -8.58 -12.26 18.79
C GLN A 458 -8.54 -13.31 19.91
N PHE A 459 -9.66 -14.01 20.09
CA PHE A 459 -9.78 -15.17 20.99
C PHE A 459 -10.49 -16.31 20.26
N THR A 460 -10.12 -17.55 20.58
CA THR A 460 -10.89 -18.72 20.14
C THR A 460 -11.96 -19.09 21.18
N ALA A 461 -13.10 -19.59 20.72
CA ALA A 461 -14.16 -20.05 21.61
C ALA A 461 -13.65 -21.17 22.54
N ASP A 462 -12.93 -22.15 21.99
CA ASP A 462 -12.37 -23.26 22.77
C ASP A 462 -11.42 -22.80 23.89
N PHE A 463 -10.62 -21.76 23.67
CA PHE A 463 -9.79 -21.20 24.73
C PHE A 463 -10.65 -20.71 25.91
N LEU A 464 -11.72 -19.97 25.62
CA LEU A 464 -12.56 -19.37 26.65
C LEU A 464 -13.47 -20.38 27.38
N VAL A 465 -13.98 -21.43 26.73
CA VAL A 465 -14.93 -22.35 27.40
C VAL A 465 -14.40 -23.75 27.69
N LYS A 466 -13.37 -24.23 26.96
CA LYS A 466 -12.79 -25.57 27.18
C LYS A 466 -11.48 -25.51 27.94
N HIS A 467 -10.58 -24.58 27.59
CA HIS A 467 -9.32 -24.42 28.31
C HIS A 467 -9.54 -23.70 29.65
N LEU A 468 -10.29 -22.60 29.62
CA LEU A 468 -10.78 -21.91 30.80
C LEU A 468 -12.15 -22.47 31.23
N SER A 469 -12.41 -22.51 32.53
CA SER A 469 -13.78 -22.72 33.01
C SER A 469 -14.61 -21.46 32.74
N VAL A 470 -15.95 -21.59 32.62
CA VAL A 470 -16.87 -20.45 32.45
C VAL A 470 -16.61 -19.35 33.48
N HIS A 471 -16.34 -19.72 34.73
CA HIS A 471 -16.00 -18.77 35.79
C HIS A 471 -14.68 -18.02 35.51
N ASN A 472 -13.63 -18.74 35.12
CA ASN A 472 -12.33 -18.14 34.80
C ASN A 472 -12.39 -17.28 33.54
N ALA A 473 -13.17 -17.69 32.54
CA ALA A 473 -13.42 -16.93 31.33
C ALA A 473 -14.13 -15.62 31.63
N SER A 474 -15.20 -15.65 32.43
CA SER A 474 -15.89 -14.44 32.89
C SER A 474 -14.95 -13.50 33.64
N ARG A 475 -14.10 -14.05 34.53
CA ARG A 475 -13.10 -13.27 35.26
C ARG A 475 -12.07 -12.65 34.32
N LEU A 476 -11.55 -13.41 33.36
CA LEU A 476 -10.58 -12.94 32.38
C LEU A 476 -11.16 -11.81 31.53
N LEU A 477 -12.38 -11.99 31.00
CA LEU A 477 -13.06 -11.00 30.16
C LEU A 477 -13.28 -9.69 30.92
N LYS A 478 -13.63 -9.74 32.21
CA LYS A 478 -13.68 -8.54 33.07
C LYS A 478 -12.31 -7.89 33.24
N LEU A 479 -11.27 -8.68 33.50
CA LEU A 479 -9.91 -8.15 33.67
C LEU A 479 -9.38 -7.44 32.40
N VAL A 480 -9.63 -8.01 31.22
CA VAL A 480 -9.24 -7.37 29.96
C VAL A 480 -10.10 -6.14 29.65
N ARG A 481 -11.42 -6.17 29.97
CA ARG A 481 -12.30 -5.00 29.86
C ARG A 481 -11.80 -3.83 30.68
N ASP A 482 -11.50 -4.07 31.96
CA ASP A 482 -10.99 -3.05 32.88
C ASP A 482 -9.65 -2.47 32.42
N ALA A 483 -8.84 -3.28 31.73
CA ALA A 483 -7.60 -2.86 31.08
C ALA A 483 -7.82 -2.09 29.75
N GLY A 484 -9.06 -1.90 29.29
CA GLY A 484 -9.39 -1.15 28.08
C GLY A 484 -9.78 -1.98 26.86
N CYS A 485 -9.94 -3.30 26.97
CA CYS A 485 -10.43 -4.11 25.86
C CYS A 485 -11.90 -3.76 25.57
N THR A 486 -12.22 -3.36 24.35
CA THR A 486 -13.61 -2.99 23.96
C THR A 486 -14.16 -3.83 22.82
N TYR A 487 -13.31 -4.67 22.23
CA TYR A 487 -13.65 -5.49 21.08
C TYR A 487 -12.82 -6.78 21.05
N ILE A 488 -13.45 -7.90 20.76
CA ILE A 488 -12.76 -9.15 20.42
C ILE A 488 -13.24 -9.70 19.07
N TYR A 489 -12.36 -10.37 18.35
CA TYR A 489 -12.70 -11.11 17.14
C TYR A 489 -12.58 -12.62 17.36
N MET A 490 -13.44 -13.42 16.74
CA MET A 490 -13.39 -14.89 16.85
C MET A 490 -13.84 -15.61 15.58
N GLY A 491 -13.22 -16.75 15.29
CA GLY A 491 -13.70 -17.65 14.23
C GLY A 491 -14.84 -18.54 14.70
N ILE A 492 -16.03 -18.38 14.13
CA ILE A 492 -17.15 -19.33 14.25
C ILE A 492 -16.94 -20.49 13.27
N GLU A 493 -16.39 -20.18 12.09
CA GLU A 493 -16.20 -21.08 10.95
C GLU A 493 -17.50 -21.64 10.39
N SER A 494 -18.18 -22.53 11.12
CA SER A 494 -19.48 -23.10 10.75
C SER A 494 -20.35 -23.29 12.00
N ALA A 495 -21.67 -23.13 11.86
CA ALA A 495 -22.61 -23.46 12.94
C ALA A 495 -23.04 -24.94 12.92
N SER A 496 -22.73 -25.65 11.83
CA SER A 496 -23.06 -27.07 11.68
C SER A 496 -22.09 -27.94 12.47
N GLU A 497 -22.59 -28.70 13.44
CA GLU A 497 -21.78 -29.67 14.22
C GLU A 497 -21.04 -30.66 13.32
N ASN A 498 -21.68 -31.13 12.25
CA ASN A 498 -21.06 -32.09 11.32
C ASN A 498 -19.82 -31.52 10.61
N VAL A 499 -19.87 -30.22 10.28
CA VAL A 499 -18.77 -29.49 9.65
C VAL A 499 -17.71 -29.13 10.69
N ALA A 500 -18.13 -28.62 11.85
CA ALA A 500 -17.24 -28.27 12.95
C ALA A 500 -16.46 -29.48 13.49
N ASP A 501 -17.06 -30.68 13.54
CA ASP A 501 -16.40 -31.93 13.94
C ASP A 501 -15.31 -32.37 12.96
N ALA A 502 -15.41 -31.98 11.68
CA ALA A 502 -14.37 -32.22 10.68
C ALA A 502 -13.21 -31.21 10.79
N LEU A 503 -13.38 -30.14 11.58
CA LEU A 503 -12.31 -29.22 11.94
C LEU A 503 -11.56 -29.80 13.14
N ASP A 504 -10.24 -29.94 13.01
CA ASP A 504 -9.36 -30.36 14.11
C ASP A 504 -9.40 -29.40 15.34
N LYS A 505 -10.16 -28.29 15.25
CA LYS A 505 -10.57 -27.43 16.38
C LYS A 505 -11.40 -28.19 17.43
N HIS A 506 -12.17 -29.22 17.06
CA HIS A 506 -13.17 -29.86 17.95
C HIS A 506 -12.70 -31.17 18.65
N LYS A 507 -11.39 -31.41 18.80
CA LYS A 507 -10.88 -32.70 19.37
C LYS A 507 -11.17 -32.91 20.87
N LEU A 508 -11.43 -31.86 21.63
CA LEU A 508 -11.85 -31.96 23.04
C LEU A 508 -13.38 -32.06 23.12
N LYS A 509 -13.91 -33.29 22.96
CA LYS A 509 -15.36 -33.60 22.99
C LYS A 509 -16.02 -33.48 24.38
N HIS A 510 -15.21 -33.36 25.44
CA HIS A 510 -15.68 -33.19 26.81
C HIS A 510 -14.94 -32.02 27.45
N GLY A 511 -15.68 -31.01 27.91
CA GLY A 511 -15.14 -30.00 28.82
C GLY A 511 -14.83 -30.61 30.19
N LYS A 512 -14.03 -29.93 31.02
CA LYS A 512 -13.73 -30.36 32.41
C LYS A 512 -14.98 -30.53 33.30
N SER A 513 -16.14 -30.04 32.87
CA SER A 513 -17.43 -30.10 33.58
C SER A 513 -18.32 -31.30 33.25
N GLY A 514 -18.00 -32.12 32.25
CA GLY A 514 -18.77 -33.34 31.94
C GLY A 514 -20.16 -33.15 31.31
N GLU A 515 -20.59 -31.91 31.01
CA GLU A 515 -21.86 -31.65 30.30
C GLU A 515 -21.72 -31.81 28.78
N PRO A 516 -22.74 -32.36 28.08
CA PRO A 516 -22.77 -32.37 26.62
C PRO A 516 -22.91 -30.93 26.11
N ASN A 517 -21.89 -30.43 25.41
CA ASN A 517 -21.87 -29.05 24.94
C ASN A 517 -21.72 -29.04 23.41
N THR A 518 -22.70 -28.48 22.71
CA THR A 518 -22.66 -28.30 21.25
C THR A 518 -21.68 -27.18 20.90
N TRP A 519 -21.05 -27.24 19.73
CA TRP A 519 -20.18 -26.17 19.22
C TRP A 519 -20.89 -24.82 19.22
N LEU A 520 -22.12 -24.75 18.70
CA LEU A 520 -22.88 -23.49 18.68
C LEU A 520 -23.26 -23.03 20.10
N GLY A 521 -23.52 -23.97 21.02
CA GLY A 521 -23.75 -23.67 22.43
C GLY A 521 -22.53 -23.04 23.11
N ASN A 522 -21.34 -23.57 22.82
CA ASN A 522 -20.06 -23.02 23.26
C ASN A 522 -19.87 -21.58 22.76
N ILE A 523 -20.07 -21.34 21.46
CA ILE A 523 -19.97 -20.00 20.87
C ILE A 523 -20.94 -19.05 21.58
N ARG A 524 -22.21 -19.43 21.69
CA ARG A 524 -23.23 -18.59 22.31
C ARG A 524 -22.88 -18.26 23.77
N GLN A 525 -22.37 -19.22 24.53
CA GLN A 525 -21.91 -18.99 25.90
C GLN A 525 -20.76 -17.98 25.95
N VAL A 526 -19.76 -18.09 25.07
CA VAL A 526 -18.67 -17.11 24.98
C VAL A 526 -19.21 -15.71 24.67
N LEU A 527 -20.12 -15.60 23.69
CA LEU A 527 -20.70 -14.31 23.30
C LEU A 527 -21.49 -13.67 24.45
N GLN A 528 -22.25 -14.48 25.21
CA GLN A 528 -22.96 -14.01 26.40
C GLN A 528 -22.00 -13.54 27.50
N LEU A 529 -20.89 -14.25 27.72
CA LEU A 529 -19.85 -13.83 28.67
C LEU A 529 -19.20 -12.51 28.25
N ALA A 530 -18.89 -12.34 26.96
CA ALA A 530 -18.30 -11.11 26.42
C ALA A 530 -19.29 -9.93 26.54
N LYS A 531 -20.57 -10.13 26.17
CA LYS A 531 -21.63 -9.14 26.37
C LYS A 531 -21.81 -8.75 27.83
N GLY A 532 -21.79 -9.73 28.74
CA GLY A 532 -21.84 -9.49 30.19
C GLY A 532 -20.62 -8.75 30.75
N ALA A 533 -19.50 -8.73 30.03
CA ALA A 533 -18.32 -7.94 30.33
C ALA A 533 -18.26 -6.62 29.53
N ASP A 534 -19.31 -6.25 28.79
CA ASP A 534 -19.36 -5.05 27.96
C ASP A 534 -18.26 -5.01 26.87
N ILE A 535 -18.00 -6.16 26.25
CA ILE A 535 -17.07 -6.33 25.14
C ILE A 535 -17.87 -6.67 23.88
N ARG A 536 -17.66 -5.90 22.81
CA ARG A 536 -18.26 -6.18 21.49
C ARG A 536 -17.53 -7.33 20.81
N VAL A 537 -18.25 -8.15 20.05
CA VAL A 537 -17.65 -9.31 19.37
C VAL A 537 -17.88 -9.22 17.87
N GLY A 538 -16.79 -9.29 17.10
CA GLY A 538 -16.85 -9.60 15.68
C GLY A 538 -16.56 -11.08 15.44
N ALA A 539 -17.06 -11.64 14.33
CA ALA A 539 -16.80 -13.03 13.98
C ALA A 539 -16.53 -13.26 12.50
N SER A 540 -15.73 -14.29 12.18
CA SER A 540 -15.63 -14.86 10.83
C SER A 540 -16.45 -16.15 10.70
N VAL A 541 -17.03 -16.35 9.52
CA VAL A 541 -17.70 -17.58 9.09
C VAL A 541 -17.03 -18.04 7.80
N LEU A 542 -16.63 -19.30 7.72
CA LEU A 542 -15.85 -19.85 6.63
C LEU A 542 -16.64 -20.95 5.92
N PHE A 543 -16.94 -20.75 4.64
CA PHE A 543 -17.71 -21.70 3.84
C PHE A 543 -16.82 -22.54 2.92
N GLY A 544 -17.28 -23.75 2.60
CA GLY A 544 -16.57 -24.67 1.71
C GLY A 544 -15.66 -25.66 2.44
N LEU A 545 -15.85 -25.80 3.76
CA LEU A 545 -15.12 -26.76 4.59
C LEU A 545 -15.51 -28.22 4.27
N GLN A 546 -14.81 -29.17 4.87
CA GLN A 546 -15.16 -30.58 4.72
C GLN A 546 -16.58 -30.86 5.25
N ARG A 547 -17.33 -31.70 4.52
CA ARG A 547 -18.73 -32.08 4.81
C ARG A 547 -19.77 -30.96 4.70
N GLU A 548 -19.37 -29.81 4.17
CA GLU A 548 -20.28 -28.71 3.87
C GLU A 548 -21.25 -29.10 2.73
N THR A 549 -22.53 -28.77 2.88
CA THR A 549 -23.57 -28.88 1.86
C THR A 549 -24.35 -27.57 1.75
N LYS A 550 -25.22 -27.44 0.73
CA LYS A 550 -26.10 -26.27 0.62
C LYS A 550 -26.96 -26.09 1.86
N GLU A 551 -27.44 -27.18 2.44
CA GLU A 551 -28.25 -27.17 3.66
C GLU A 551 -27.43 -26.69 4.86
N THR A 552 -26.18 -27.13 5.02
CA THR A 552 -25.33 -26.68 6.14
C THR A 552 -24.92 -25.21 5.99
N ILE A 553 -24.70 -24.73 4.76
CA ILE A 553 -24.46 -23.31 4.45
C ILE A 553 -25.66 -22.48 4.87
N ARG A 554 -26.86 -22.83 4.41
CA ARG A 554 -28.10 -22.10 4.77
C ARG A 554 -28.35 -22.11 6.27
N TYR A 555 -28.17 -23.27 6.90
CA TYR A 555 -28.28 -23.42 8.35
C TYR A 555 -27.30 -22.51 9.09
N THR A 556 -26.04 -22.48 8.66
CA THR A 556 -25.02 -21.62 9.28
C THR A 556 -25.35 -20.14 9.15
N ILE A 557 -25.79 -19.70 7.97
CA ILE A 557 -26.21 -18.30 7.75
C ILE A 557 -27.37 -17.92 8.68
N GLU A 558 -28.36 -18.82 8.83
CA GLU A 558 -29.51 -18.58 9.70
C GLU A 558 -29.14 -18.55 11.18
N GLU A 559 -28.38 -19.54 11.68
CA GLU A 559 -27.98 -19.59 13.10
C GLU A 559 -27.08 -18.42 13.50
N VAL A 560 -26.13 -18.02 12.64
CA VAL A 560 -25.32 -16.82 12.86
C VAL A 560 -26.20 -15.56 12.83
N GLY A 561 -27.20 -15.52 11.95
CA GLY A 561 -28.19 -14.46 11.92
C GLY A 561 -28.97 -14.31 13.22
N LYS A 562 -29.32 -15.41 13.90
CA LYS A 562 -29.95 -15.36 15.23
C LYS A 562 -29.04 -14.73 16.28
N LEU A 563 -27.73 -15.03 16.24
CA LEU A 563 -26.76 -14.40 17.15
C LEU A 563 -26.65 -12.88 16.89
N VAL A 564 -26.79 -12.45 15.64
CA VAL A 564 -26.89 -11.02 15.29
C VAL A 564 -28.17 -10.40 15.84
N ASP A 565 -29.34 -11.04 15.64
CA ASP A 565 -30.63 -10.53 16.09
C ASP A 565 -30.69 -10.36 17.62
N GLU A 566 -29.98 -11.23 18.35
CA GLU A 566 -29.84 -11.16 19.82
C GLU A 566 -28.84 -10.10 20.31
N GLY A 567 -28.18 -9.40 19.38
CA GLY A 567 -27.13 -8.44 19.67
C GLY A 567 -25.95 -9.08 20.40
N LEU A 568 -25.59 -10.31 20.03
CA LEU A 568 -24.40 -11.02 20.53
C LEU A 568 -23.20 -10.82 19.60
N LEU A 569 -23.45 -10.64 18.30
CA LEU A 569 -22.45 -10.31 17.30
C LEU A 569 -22.62 -8.87 16.83
N TYR A 570 -21.52 -8.11 16.85
CA TYR A 570 -21.44 -6.74 16.38
C TYR A 570 -21.14 -6.67 14.89
N VAL A 571 -20.22 -7.52 14.41
CA VAL A 571 -19.83 -7.63 12.99
C VAL A 571 -19.63 -9.10 12.63
N VAL A 572 -20.01 -9.50 11.41
CA VAL A 572 -19.85 -10.85 10.88
C VAL A 572 -19.23 -10.80 9.49
N SER A 573 -18.10 -11.46 9.28
CA SER A 573 -17.43 -11.56 7.98
C SER A 573 -17.66 -12.94 7.36
N PRO A 574 -18.34 -13.04 6.20
CA PRO A 574 -18.38 -14.29 5.44
C PRO A 574 -17.09 -14.43 4.62
N ASN A 575 -16.47 -15.60 4.69
CA ASN A 575 -15.26 -15.95 3.95
C ASN A 575 -15.44 -17.27 3.20
N ILE A 576 -14.69 -17.42 2.11
CA ILE A 576 -14.61 -18.67 1.34
C ILE A 576 -13.30 -19.37 1.70
N LEU A 577 -13.35 -20.69 1.89
CA LEU A 577 -12.14 -21.47 2.08
C LEU A 577 -11.24 -21.33 0.86
N THR A 578 -10.11 -20.67 1.07
CA THR A 578 -8.97 -20.63 0.15
C THR A 578 -7.91 -21.63 0.61
N TYR A 579 -7.44 -22.46 -0.32
CA TYR A 579 -6.44 -23.50 -0.03
C TYR A 579 -5.04 -22.91 0.06
N HIS A 580 -4.43 -23.00 1.24
CA HIS A 580 -3.03 -22.67 1.43
C HIS A 580 -2.13 -23.91 1.19
N PRO A 581 -0.99 -23.79 0.48
CA PRO A 581 -0.12 -24.91 0.11
C PRO A 581 0.27 -25.87 1.24
N ALA A 582 0.50 -25.36 2.46
CA ALA A 582 0.99 -26.17 3.58
C ALA A 582 -0.11 -26.74 4.49
N THR A 583 -1.38 -26.51 4.18
CA THR A 583 -2.50 -26.87 5.08
C THR A 583 -2.98 -28.30 4.86
N ALA A 584 -3.47 -28.93 5.94
CA ALA A 584 -3.92 -30.33 5.89
C ALA A 584 -5.09 -30.54 4.93
N ILE A 585 -5.99 -29.56 4.81
CA ILE A 585 -7.15 -29.62 3.92
C ILE A 585 -6.75 -29.60 2.44
N THR A 586 -5.72 -28.83 2.08
CA THR A 586 -5.16 -28.83 0.72
C THR A 586 -4.68 -30.22 0.31
N LYS A 587 -4.00 -30.91 1.23
CA LYS A 587 -3.55 -32.29 1.03
C LYS A 587 -4.72 -33.28 0.95
N SER A 588 -5.67 -33.21 1.89
CA SER A 588 -6.82 -34.13 1.90
C SER A 588 -7.68 -34.02 0.64
N ASP A 589 -7.75 -32.83 0.05
CA ASP A 589 -8.57 -32.55 -1.12
C ASP A 589 -7.80 -32.74 -2.44
N GLY A 590 -6.53 -33.16 -2.38
CA GLY A 590 -5.71 -33.39 -3.57
C GLY A 590 -5.46 -32.11 -4.37
N MET A 591 -5.30 -30.99 -3.67
CA MET A 591 -5.07 -29.66 -4.26
C MET A 591 -3.60 -29.25 -4.30
N GLU A 592 -2.68 -29.95 -3.62
CA GLU A 592 -1.25 -29.58 -3.50
C GLU A 592 -0.57 -29.25 -4.85
N GLU A 593 -0.90 -30.00 -5.91
CA GLU A 593 -0.34 -29.82 -7.26
C GLU A 593 -1.19 -28.92 -8.18
N LYS A 594 -2.34 -28.42 -7.71
CA LYS A 594 -3.34 -27.70 -8.50
C LYS A 594 -3.46 -26.22 -8.15
N LEU A 595 -2.88 -25.79 -7.03
CA LEU A 595 -2.96 -24.40 -6.60
C LEU A 595 -2.20 -23.49 -7.55
N ASP A 596 -2.90 -22.50 -8.09
CA ASP A 596 -2.32 -21.50 -8.96
C ASP A 596 -2.17 -20.15 -8.24
N TYR A 597 -0.99 -19.95 -7.67
CA TYR A 597 -0.56 -18.67 -7.08
C TYR A 597 0.44 -17.93 -7.97
N ILE A 598 0.70 -18.44 -9.18
CA ILE A 598 1.81 -18.00 -10.04
C ILE A 598 1.29 -17.27 -11.28
N SER A 599 0.15 -17.69 -11.83
CA SER A 599 -0.38 -17.16 -13.09
C SER A 599 -0.82 -15.69 -12.97
N PRO A 600 -0.32 -14.80 -13.85
CA PRO A 600 -0.66 -13.38 -13.84
C PRO A 600 -2.03 -13.07 -14.47
N SER A 601 -2.68 -14.04 -15.13
CA SER A 601 -3.84 -13.83 -16.01
C SER A 601 -5.20 -14.28 -15.44
N VAL A 602 -5.27 -14.70 -14.18
CA VAL A 602 -6.55 -15.07 -13.56
C VAL A 602 -7.29 -13.80 -13.16
N ALA A 603 -8.20 -13.34 -14.03
CA ALA A 603 -9.12 -12.26 -13.71
C ALA A 603 -9.96 -12.66 -12.49
N VAL A 604 -9.95 -11.81 -11.46
CA VAL A 604 -10.84 -11.96 -10.30
C VAL A 604 -12.06 -11.10 -10.55
N SER A 605 -13.20 -11.73 -10.79
CA SER A 605 -14.49 -11.07 -10.99
C SER A 605 -15.44 -11.45 -9.85
N PRO A 606 -16.59 -10.76 -9.72
CA PRO A 606 -17.71 -11.28 -8.95
C PRO A 606 -17.98 -12.76 -9.31
N PRO A 607 -18.28 -13.61 -8.31
CA PRO A 607 -18.54 -13.27 -6.90
C PRO A 607 -17.32 -13.23 -5.99
N TYR A 608 -16.12 -13.62 -6.48
CA TYR A 608 -14.91 -13.80 -5.67
C TYR A 608 -14.44 -12.54 -4.96
N VAL A 609 -14.49 -11.40 -5.65
CA VAL A 609 -14.12 -10.06 -5.14
C VAL A 609 -14.87 -9.61 -3.89
N PHE A 610 -15.98 -10.27 -3.53
CA PHE A 610 -16.76 -9.93 -2.33
C PHE A 610 -16.26 -10.62 -1.04
N PHE A 611 -15.25 -11.46 -1.15
CA PHE A 611 -14.70 -12.25 -0.06
C PHE A 611 -13.19 -12.01 0.03
N GLU A 612 -12.67 -12.06 1.24
CA GLU A 612 -11.22 -11.97 1.45
C GLU A 612 -10.54 -13.21 0.87
N GLU A 613 -9.43 -13.00 0.17
CA GLU A 613 -8.55 -14.05 -0.34
C GLU A 613 -9.18 -15.05 -1.33
N ALA A 614 -10.37 -14.77 -1.86
CA ALA A 614 -11.06 -15.67 -2.78
C ALA A 614 -10.76 -15.34 -4.24
N PHE A 615 -10.36 -16.33 -5.03
CA PHE A 615 -10.28 -16.24 -6.49
C PHE A 615 -10.26 -17.63 -7.17
N PRO A 616 -10.55 -17.70 -8.48
CA PRO A 616 -10.61 -18.97 -9.19
C PRO A 616 -9.33 -19.81 -9.06
N GLY A 617 -9.48 -21.14 -8.95
CA GLY A 617 -8.37 -22.09 -8.92
C GLY A 617 -7.74 -22.37 -7.56
N VAL A 618 -8.02 -21.55 -6.54
CA VAL A 618 -7.50 -21.75 -5.17
C VAL A 618 -8.59 -21.87 -4.10
N VAL A 619 -9.84 -21.56 -4.42
CA VAL A 619 -10.97 -21.76 -3.50
C VAL A 619 -11.39 -23.23 -3.42
N SER A 620 -12.16 -23.56 -2.37
CA SER A 620 -12.70 -24.90 -2.13
C SER A 620 -13.38 -25.51 -3.36
N ILE A 621 -12.99 -26.74 -3.71
CA ILE A 621 -13.61 -27.51 -4.79
C ILE A 621 -15.04 -27.97 -4.47
N ARG A 622 -15.50 -27.74 -3.24
CA ARG A 622 -16.86 -28.08 -2.79
C ARG A 622 -17.88 -26.99 -3.11
N LEU A 623 -17.41 -25.81 -3.50
CA LEU A 623 -18.28 -24.70 -3.86
C LEU A 623 -18.21 -24.46 -5.35
N THR A 624 -19.37 -24.44 -6.00
CA THR A 624 -19.49 -23.87 -7.34
C THR A 624 -19.54 -22.35 -7.24
N GLU A 625 -19.28 -21.65 -8.35
CA GLU A 625 -19.42 -20.20 -8.41
C GLU A 625 -20.85 -19.75 -8.04
N ALA A 626 -21.86 -20.52 -8.41
CA ALA A 626 -23.25 -20.28 -8.02
C ALA A 626 -23.44 -20.35 -6.49
N ASP A 627 -22.76 -21.27 -5.82
CA ASP A 627 -22.83 -21.38 -4.35
C ASP A 627 -22.19 -20.17 -3.67
N ILE A 628 -21.07 -19.66 -4.22
CA ILE A 628 -20.41 -18.45 -3.72
C ILE A 628 -21.31 -17.23 -3.89
N TRP A 629 -22.01 -17.13 -5.03
CA TRP A 629 -23.03 -16.10 -5.25
C TRP A 629 -24.18 -16.19 -4.27
N ASP A 630 -24.69 -17.40 -4.02
CA ASP A 630 -25.78 -17.65 -3.08
C ASP A 630 -25.36 -17.28 -1.65
N ILE A 631 -24.15 -17.66 -1.22
CA ILE A 631 -23.58 -17.27 0.07
C ILE A 631 -23.54 -15.74 0.21
N HIS A 632 -23.01 -15.04 -0.81
CA HIS A 632 -22.92 -13.57 -0.79
C HIS A 632 -24.30 -12.92 -0.59
N LYS A 633 -25.30 -13.36 -1.36
CA LYS A 633 -26.67 -12.82 -1.31
C LYS A 633 -27.35 -13.13 0.01
N MET A 634 -27.36 -14.40 0.41
CA MET A 634 -28.02 -14.85 1.63
C MET A 634 -27.43 -14.22 2.89
N ALA A 635 -26.09 -14.14 2.99
CA ALA A 635 -25.43 -13.48 4.10
C ALA A 635 -25.74 -11.97 4.13
N GLY A 636 -25.76 -11.32 2.96
CA GLY A 636 -26.15 -9.91 2.83
C GLY A 636 -27.57 -9.65 3.33
N GLU A 637 -28.52 -10.46 2.89
CA GLU A 637 -29.93 -10.35 3.29
C GLU A 637 -30.15 -10.67 4.77
N ARG A 638 -29.49 -11.72 5.29
CA ARG A 638 -29.75 -12.23 6.65
C ARG A 638 -29.07 -11.40 7.73
N TRP A 639 -27.84 -10.95 7.50
CA TRP A 639 -27.02 -10.25 8.51
C TRP A 639 -27.08 -8.72 8.39
N LYS A 640 -27.54 -8.19 7.24
CA LYS A 640 -27.80 -6.76 7.02
C LYS A 640 -26.58 -5.90 7.40
N ALA A 641 -26.77 -4.86 8.21
CA ALA A 641 -25.72 -3.94 8.65
C ALA A 641 -24.62 -4.59 9.53
N ALA A 642 -24.86 -5.77 10.09
CA ALA A 642 -23.83 -6.50 10.83
C ALA A 642 -22.87 -7.25 9.89
N ARG A 643 -23.23 -7.43 8.62
CA ARG A 643 -22.33 -8.04 7.65
C ARG A 643 -21.17 -7.08 7.35
N ASN A 644 -19.96 -7.55 7.59
CA ASN A 644 -18.80 -6.93 6.99
C ASN A 644 -18.82 -7.21 5.48
N MET A 645 -18.87 -6.17 4.68
CA MET A 645 -18.60 -6.30 3.25
C MET A 645 -17.13 -6.02 2.99
N ASN A 646 -16.57 -6.66 1.96
CA ASN A 646 -15.30 -6.26 1.39
C ASN A 646 -15.57 -5.84 -0.07
N PRO A 647 -15.36 -4.57 -0.45
CA PRO A 647 -14.99 -3.45 0.44
C PRO A 647 -16.09 -3.13 1.46
N MET A 648 -15.69 -2.62 2.63
CA MET A 648 -16.61 -2.18 3.69
C MET A 648 -17.61 -1.17 3.12
N GLN A 649 -18.90 -1.45 3.30
CA GLN A 649 -19.92 -0.41 3.13
C GLN A 649 -19.60 0.74 4.07
N ASP A 650 -19.84 1.96 3.60
CA ASP A 650 -19.68 3.16 4.41
C ASP A 650 -20.42 2.95 5.72
N SER A 651 -19.67 2.80 6.81
CA SER A 651 -20.25 3.08 8.10
C SER A 651 -20.74 4.51 7.99
N GLN A 652 -22.03 4.74 8.24
CA GLN A 652 -22.63 6.06 8.38
C GLN A 652 -21.90 6.84 9.48
N LEU A 653 -20.72 7.35 9.12
CA LEU A 653 -20.16 8.57 9.64
C LEU A 653 -21.14 9.63 9.18
N ALA A 654 -21.69 10.39 10.12
CA ALA A 654 -22.25 11.68 9.76
C ALA A 654 -21.19 12.38 8.91
N PRO A 655 -21.52 12.86 7.70
CA PRO A 655 -20.52 13.44 6.84
C PRO A 655 -19.90 14.61 7.61
N ILE A 656 -18.60 14.51 7.87
CA ILE A 656 -17.78 15.70 7.78
C ILE A 656 -17.98 16.11 6.33
N GLN A 657 -18.72 17.20 6.11
CA GLN A 657 -18.75 17.87 4.82
C GLN A 657 -17.33 18.39 4.57
N ALA A 658 -16.46 17.52 4.06
CA ALA A 658 -15.59 17.95 2.98
C ALA A 658 -16.53 18.13 1.78
N PRO A 659 -16.45 19.26 1.05
CA PRO A 659 -17.34 19.50 -0.08
C PRO A 659 -17.27 18.30 -1.02
N SER A 660 -18.39 17.60 -1.15
CA SER A 660 -18.60 16.61 -2.19
C SER A 660 -18.62 17.38 -3.50
N ILE A 661 -17.48 17.48 -4.17
CA ILE A 661 -17.44 18.01 -5.53
C ILE A 661 -17.86 16.86 -6.44
N PRO A 662 -18.99 16.97 -7.17
CA PRO A 662 -19.38 15.97 -8.14
C PRO A 662 -18.38 16.02 -9.31
N ARG A 663 -17.35 15.17 -9.24
CA ARG A 663 -16.19 15.16 -10.16
C ARG A 663 -16.55 14.82 -11.63
N HIS A 664 -17.80 14.46 -11.90
CA HIS A 664 -18.29 14.16 -13.25
C HIS A 664 -19.37 15.13 -13.76
N GLU A 665 -19.83 16.10 -12.95
CA GLU A 665 -20.98 16.96 -13.33
C GLU A 665 -20.60 18.39 -13.72
N PHE A 666 -19.33 18.82 -13.60
CA PHE A 666 -18.95 20.20 -13.96
C PHE A 666 -19.37 20.58 -15.39
N TYR A 667 -19.29 19.65 -16.34
CA TYR A 667 -19.69 19.89 -17.74
C TYR A 667 -21.18 19.62 -18.03
N ALA A 668 -21.98 19.18 -17.05
CA ALA A 668 -23.37 18.78 -17.29
C ALA A 668 -24.35 19.98 -17.28
N ASP A 669 -24.17 20.96 -16.39
CA ASP A 669 -25.02 22.18 -16.34
C ASP A 669 -24.27 23.45 -15.85
N ASP A 670 -23.36 23.35 -14.88
CA ASP A 670 -22.75 24.54 -14.27
C ASP A 670 -21.60 25.17 -15.08
N GLY A 671 -20.84 24.37 -15.84
CA GLY A 671 -19.75 24.87 -16.70
C GLY A 671 -20.21 25.75 -17.88
N LEU A 672 -21.49 25.65 -18.27
CA LEU A 672 -22.10 26.50 -19.32
C LEU A 672 -22.20 27.98 -18.89
N LYS A 673 -22.11 28.29 -17.59
CA LYS A 673 -22.09 29.68 -17.10
C LYS A 673 -20.81 30.42 -17.50
N LEU A 674 -19.72 29.69 -17.72
CA LEU A 674 -18.42 30.24 -18.12
C LEU A 674 -18.33 30.60 -19.61
N ILE A 675 -19.35 30.30 -20.41
CA ILE A 675 -19.24 30.45 -21.87
C ILE A 675 -20.12 31.58 -22.42
N ASP A 676 -20.88 32.25 -21.56
CA ASP A 676 -21.69 33.40 -21.93
C ASP A 676 -20.83 34.67 -22.03
N SER A 677 -20.62 35.11 -23.28
CA SER A 677 -19.86 36.31 -23.60
C SER A 677 -20.40 37.60 -22.94
N ALA A 678 -21.66 37.63 -22.51
CA ALA A 678 -22.23 38.76 -21.76
C ALA A 678 -21.54 38.96 -20.40
N ASN A 679 -20.91 37.92 -19.85
CA ASN A 679 -20.27 37.93 -18.54
C ASN A 679 -18.77 38.25 -18.59
N TYR A 680 -18.18 38.41 -19.78
CA TYR A 680 -16.73 38.58 -19.94
C TYR A 680 -16.27 40.00 -19.61
N PRO A 681 -15.40 40.18 -18.58
CA PRO A 681 -14.65 41.41 -18.41
C PRO A 681 -13.82 41.78 -19.65
N LYS A 682 -13.39 43.04 -19.73
CA LYS A 682 -12.54 43.54 -20.81
C LYS A 682 -11.25 42.72 -20.93
N GLU A 683 -10.70 42.30 -19.80
CA GLU A 683 -9.48 41.50 -19.68
C GLU A 683 -9.68 40.09 -20.22
N ILE A 684 -10.82 39.44 -19.94
CA ILE A 684 -11.18 38.14 -20.50
C ILE A 684 -11.40 38.23 -22.01
N SER A 685 -12.07 39.29 -22.48
CA SER A 685 -12.20 39.57 -23.91
C SER A 685 -10.85 39.77 -24.59
N SER A 686 -9.92 40.49 -23.95
CA SER A 686 -8.55 40.67 -24.43
C SER A 686 -7.73 39.38 -24.41
N PHE A 687 -7.99 38.51 -23.43
CA PHE A 687 -7.37 37.18 -23.32
C PHE A 687 -7.77 36.31 -24.52
N LEU A 688 -9.07 36.17 -24.79
CA LEU A 688 -9.60 35.37 -25.93
C LEU A 688 -9.07 35.87 -27.29
N GLN A 689 -8.99 37.20 -27.48
CA GLN A 689 -8.36 37.77 -28.68
C GLN A 689 -6.85 37.49 -28.75
N GLY A 690 -6.19 37.39 -27.60
CA GLY A 690 -4.80 36.99 -27.48
C GLY A 690 -4.57 35.54 -27.89
N GLU A 691 -5.39 34.60 -27.40
CA GLU A 691 -5.32 33.18 -27.77
C GLU A 691 -5.43 32.98 -29.28
N GLY A 692 -6.42 33.61 -29.90
CA GLY A 692 -6.61 33.53 -31.35
C GLY A 692 -5.40 34.02 -32.15
N ARG A 693 -4.67 35.02 -31.64
CA ARG A 693 -3.41 35.49 -32.25
C ARG A 693 -2.26 34.51 -32.05
N VAL A 694 -2.18 33.85 -30.90
CA VAL A 694 -1.17 32.82 -30.61
C VAL A 694 -1.40 31.60 -31.50
N ILE A 695 -2.61 31.05 -31.55
CA ILE A 695 -2.95 29.94 -32.44
C ILE A 695 -2.66 30.30 -33.89
N SER A 696 -3.12 31.48 -34.34
CA SER A 696 -2.87 31.93 -35.71
C SER A 696 -1.38 31.99 -36.07
N LYS A 697 -0.49 32.25 -35.10
CA LYS A 697 0.97 32.23 -35.30
C LYS A 697 1.53 30.82 -35.32
N LEU A 698 1.08 29.95 -34.41
CA LEU A 698 1.55 28.56 -34.33
C LEU A 698 1.23 27.79 -35.62
N ILE A 699 0.06 28.02 -36.21
CA ILE A 699 -0.34 27.35 -37.46
C ILE A 699 0.08 28.11 -38.74
N ALA A 700 0.63 29.32 -38.64
CA ALA A 700 0.92 30.16 -39.83
C ALA A 700 2.04 29.63 -40.73
N ASN A 701 2.96 28.82 -40.20
CA ASN A 701 4.15 28.38 -40.92
C ASN A 701 3.95 27.06 -41.69
N GLY A 702 2.72 26.51 -41.71
CA GLY A 702 2.45 25.20 -42.31
C GLY A 702 3.05 24.02 -41.53
N GLU A 703 3.51 24.25 -40.30
CA GLU A 703 4.03 23.22 -39.40
C GLU A 703 2.93 22.24 -38.95
N TYR A 704 1.70 22.74 -38.82
CA TYR A 704 0.53 21.95 -38.44
C TYR A 704 -0.53 22.02 -39.55
N ASP A 705 -0.92 20.85 -40.07
CA ASP A 705 -1.99 20.73 -41.07
C ASP A 705 -3.37 20.56 -40.43
N THR A 706 -3.41 20.20 -39.14
CA THR A 706 -4.62 19.91 -38.39
C THR A 706 -4.55 20.54 -37.01
N LEU A 707 -5.58 21.30 -36.65
CA LEU A 707 -5.82 21.81 -35.31
C LEU A 707 -6.90 20.97 -34.64
N VAL A 708 -6.56 20.37 -33.50
CA VAL A 708 -7.49 19.62 -32.64
C VAL A 708 -7.81 20.48 -31.43
N GLU A 709 -9.05 20.94 -31.28
CA GLU A 709 -9.48 21.79 -30.17
C GLU A 709 -10.24 20.96 -29.13
N VAL A 710 -9.72 20.88 -27.90
CA VAL A 710 -10.30 20.11 -26.79
C VAL A 710 -11.05 21.06 -25.84
N GLY A 711 -12.35 20.88 -25.71
CA GLY A 711 -13.25 21.88 -25.15
C GLY A 711 -13.66 22.91 -26.20
N ALA A 712 -14.03 22.43 -27.39
CA ALA A 712 -14.41 23.27 -28.52
C ALA A 712 -15.73 24.03 -28.31
N MET A 713 -16.57 23.56 -27.38
CA MET A 713 -17.87 24.15 -27.04
C MET A 713 -18.77 24.28 -28.29
N ASP A 714 -19.74 25.20 -28.25
CA ASP A 714 -20.71 25.39 -29.35
C ASP A 714 -20.16 26.20 -30.52
N SER A 715 -19.02 26.86 -30.35
CA SER A 715 -18.55 27.87 -31.27
C SER A 715 -17.23 27.51 -31.97
N GLY A 716 -16.39 26.64 -31.37
CA GLY A 716 -15.04 26.36 -31.86
C GLY A 716 -14.19 27.63 -31.90
N PHE A 717 -13.53 27.95 -30.79
CA PHE A 717 -12.81 29.22 -30.59
C PHE A 717 -11.81 29.51 -31.71
N PHE A 718 -11.17 28.46 -32.23
CA PHE A 718 -10.14 28.56 -33.25
C PHE A 718 -10.57 28.09 -34.64
N LEU A 719 -11.83 27.69 -34.81
CA LEU A 719 -12.35 27.23 -36.11
C LEU A 719 -12.08 28.26 -37.21
N SER A 720 -12.39 29.53 -36.98
CA SER A 720 -12.20 30.58 -38.00
C SER A 720 -10.72 30.81 -38.35
N GLN A 721 -9.83 30.63 -37.39
CA GLN A 721 -8.38 30.81 -37.50
C GLN A 721 -7.78 29.65 -38.30
N ALA A 722 -8.18 28.41 -38.01
CA ALA A 722 -7.81 27.23 -38.78
C ALA A 722 -8.24 27.38 -40.24
N LEU A 723 -9.49 27.77 -40.48
CA LEU A 723 -10.03 27.96 -41.84
C LEU A 723 -9.27 29.03 -42.63
N LYS A 724 -9.03 30.21 -42.04
CA LYS A 724 -8.27 31.31 -42.69
C LYS A 724 -6.84 30.92 -43.06
N ARG A 725 -6.29 29.90 -42.39
CA ARG A 725 -4.92 29.42 -42.62
C ARG A 725 -4.85 28.15 -43.47
N GLY A 726 -6.01 27.63 -43.90
CA GLY A 726 -6.08 26.40 -44.70
C GLY A 726 -5.81 25.12 -43.92
N ALA A 727 -5.77 25.17 -42.57
CA ALA A 727 -5.60 23.99 -41.73
C ALA A 727 -6.93 23.27 -41.54
N SER A 728 -6.88 21.93 -41.43
CA SER A 728 -8.03 21.14 -40.99
C SER A 728 -8.36 21.44 -39.53
N TYR A 729 -9.62 21.29 -39.15
CA TYR A 729 -10.12 21.55 -37.81
C TYR A 729 -10.91 20.35 -37.28
N VAL A 730 -10.61 19.95 -36.04
CA VAL A 730 -11.33 18.91 -35.31
C VAL A 730 -11.69 19.47 -33.93
N GLY A 731 -12.98 19.72 -33.69
CA GLY A 731 -13.49 20.10 -32.37
C GLY A 731 -13.85 18.86 -31.57
N ILE A 732 -13.36 18.76 -30.32
CA ILE A 732 -13.69 17.68 -29.39
C ILE A 732 -14.28 18.29 -28.12
N ASP A 733 -15.41 17.75 -27.67
CA ASP A 733 -16.05 18.17 -26.42
C ASP A 733 -16.74 16.98 -25.74
N LEU A 734 -16.88 17.05 -24.41
CA LEU A 734 -17.57 16.03 -23.62
C LEU A 734 -19.09 16.17 -23.71
N VAL A 735 -19.59 17.36 -24.02
CA VAL A 735 -21.02 17.69 -23.97
C VAL A 735 -21.67 17.51 -25.36
N PRO A 736 -22.56 16.51 -25.56
CA PRO A 736 -23.14 16.25 -26.87
C PRO A 736 -23.89 17.44 -27.47
N SER A 737 -24.63 18.19 -26.65
CA SER A 737 -25.42 19.34 -27.11
C SER A 737 -24.57 20.53 -27.59
N LEU A 738 -23.32 20.66 -27.11
CA LEU A 738 -22.38 21.66 -27.62
C LEU A 738 -21.82 21.24 -28.98
N ILE A 739 -21.52 19.95 -29.14
CA ILE A 739 -21.08 19.39 -30.43
C ILE A 739 -22.17 19.51 -31.49
N GLU A 740 -23.44 19.24 -31.15
CA GLU A 740 -24.57 19.45 -32.08
C GLU A 740 -24.63 20.89 -32.60
N LYS A 741 -24.47 21.89 -31.72
CA LYS A 741 -24.44 23.31 -32.13
C LYS A 741 -23.21 23.67 -32.96
N LEU A 742 -22.05 23.10 -32.64
CA LEU A 742 -20.83 23.30 -33.42
C LEU A 742 -20.96 22.69 -34.81
N ASP A 743 -21.58 21.51 -34.92
CA ASP A 743 -21.89 20.88 -36.20
C ASP A 743 -22.83 21.73 -37.04
N ASP A 744 -23.91 22.28 -36.47
CA ASP A 744 -24.82 23.21 -37.16
C ASP A 744 -24.05 24.42 -37.72
N ARG A 745 -23.16 25.01 -36.91
CA ARG A 745 -22.28 26.11 -37.34
C ARG A 745 -21.32 25.68 -38.45
N ILE A 746 -20.74 24.49 -38.38
CA ILE A 746 -19.86 23.95 -39.42
C ILE A 746 -20.67 23.77 -40.73
N MET A 747 -21.91 23.29 -40.66
CA MET A 747 -22.80 23.16 -41.81
C MET A 747 -23.13 24.52 -42.44
N ASP A 748 -23.44 25.53 -41.64
CA ASP A 748 -23.68 26.89 -42.10
C ASP A 748 -22.44 27.51 -42.77
N LEU A 749 -21.26 27.28 -42.20
CA LEU A 749 -20.00 27.73 -42.79
C LEU A 749 -19.73 27.04 -44.12
N ARG A 750 -20.10 25.76 -44.26
CA ARG A 750 -19.94 25.03 -45.52
C ARG A 750 -20.78 25.60 -46.66
N GLY A 751 -21.88 26.29 -46.36
CA GLY A 751 -22.67 27.03 -47.34
C GLY A 751 -22.08 28.38 -47.75
N ASN A 752 -21.19 28.97 -46.94
CA ASN A 752 -20.79 30.39 -47.05
C ASN A 752 -19.28 30.63 -47.21
N VAL A 753 -18.43 29.61 -46.98
CA VAL A 753 -16.97 29.72 -47.01
C VAL A 753 -16.38 28.67 -47.96
N GLN A 754 -15.43 29.08 -48.80
CA GLN A 754 -14.73 28.17 -49.70
C GLN A 754 -13.56 27.48 -48.96
N PHE A 755 -13.62 26.16 -48.78
CA PHE A 755 -12.52 25.38 -48.19
C PHE A 755 -11.42 25.10 -49.20
N SER A 756 -10.19 24.90 -48.70
CA SER A 756 -9.10 24.35 -49.51
C SER A 756 -9.37 22.89 -49.87
N PRO A 757 -8.92 22.40 -51.03
CA PRO A 757 -9.09 21.01 -51.43
C PRO A 757 -8.50 20.04 -50.37
N GLY A 758 -9.34 19.15 -49.83
CA GLY A 758 -8.93 18.17 -48.81
C GLY A 758 -8.95 18.66 -47.36
N GLN A 759 -9.36 19.90 -47.10
CA GLN A 759 -9.46 20.46 -45.75
C GLN A 759 -10.65 19.81 -44.99
N ARG A 760 -10.36 19.19 -43.84
CA ARG A 760 -11.37 18.54 -42.98
C ARG A 760 -11.84 19.49 -41.89
N VAL A 761 -13.13 19.51 -41.62
CA VAL A 761 -13.75 20.35 -40.58
C VAL A 761 -14.85 19.56 -39.92
N GLU A 762 -14.61 19.10 -38.69
CA GLU A 762 -15.46 18.13 -38.01
C GLU A 762 -15.58 18.46 -36.51
N ALA A 763 -16.69 18.07 -35.89
CA ALA A 763 -16.88 18.10 -34.44
C ALA A 763 -17.21 16.68 -33.95
N HIS A 764 -16.70 16.33 -32.76
CA HIS A 764 -16.83 14.99 -32.19
C HIS A 764 -17.06 15.04 -30.69
N VAL A 765 -18.00 14.21 -30.20
CA VAL A 765 -18.14 13.96 -28.77
C VAL A 765 -16.99 13.05 -28.34
N GLY A 766 -16.16 13.48 -27.40
CA GLY A 766 -14.99 12.71 -26.99
C GLY A 766 -14.26 13.25 -25.78
N ASN A 767 -13.53 12.37 -25.11
CA ASN A 767 -12.67 12.71 -23.98
C ASN A 767 -11.21 12.73 -24.43
N VAL A 768 -10.45 13.74 -24.02
CA VAL A 768 -9.00 13.81 -24.29
C VAL A 768 -8.23 12.63 -23.71
N LEU A 769 -8.75 11.98 -22.67
CA LEU A 769 -8.16 10.77 -22.11
C LEU A 769 -8.18 9.58 -23.09
N ASP A 770 -9.03 9.65 -24.12
CA ASP A 770 -9.14 8.68 -25.22
C ASP A 770 -8.42 9.15 -26.50
N MET A 771 -7.56 10.18 -26.42
CA MET A 771 -6.89 10.78 -27.58
C MET A 771 -6.18 9.77 -28.50
N PRO A 772 -5.47 8.73 -28.02
CA PRO A 772 -4.90 7.71 -28.91
C PRO A 772 -5.95 6.98 -29.76
N SER A 773 -7.12 6.69 -29.19
CA SER A 773 -8.23 6.05 -29.90
C SER A 773 -8.88 7.02 -30.89
N ILE A 774 -9.13 8.27 -30.47
CA ILE A 774 -9.69 9.33 -31.31
C ILE A 774 -8.76 9.61 -32.50
N SER A 775 -7.45 9.72 -32.26
CA SER A 775 -6.43 9.90 -33.29
C SER A 775 -6.49 8.81 -34.36
N ASN A 776 -6.60 7.54 -33.94
CA ASN A 776 -6.71 6.42 -34.86
C ASN A 776 -8.03 6.45 -35.64
N GLN A 777 -9.15 6.70 -34.95
CA GLN A 777 -10.48 6.74 -35.56
C GLN A 777 -10.59 7.85 -36.61
N LEU A 778 -10.07 9.03 -36.31
CA LEU A 778 -10.14 10.21 -37.18
C LEU A 778 -8.97 10.28 -38.18
N SER A 779 -8.06 9.30 -38.15
CA SER A 779 -6.85 9.28 -38.98
C SER A 779 -6.09 10.61 -38.88
N LEU A 780 -5.86 11.06 -37.64
CA LEU A 780 -5.03 12.22 -37.36
C LEU A 780 -3.57 11.84 -37.54
N LEU A 781 -2.82 12.69 -38.23
CA LEU A 781 -1.41 12.44 -38.52
C LEU A 781 -0.55 12.83 -37.30
N PRO A 782 0.24 11.90 -36.74
CA PRO A 782 1.24 12.24 -35.74
C PRO A 782 2.21 13.29 -36.31
N HIS A 783 2.63 14.24 -35.48
CA HIS A 783 3.59 15.30 -35.80
C HIS A 783 3.17 16.43 -36.74
N SER A 784 2.00 16.37 -37.39
CA SER A 784 1.39 17.51 -38.10
C SER A 784 0.08 18.00 -37.47
N SER A 785 -0.33 17.39 -36.34
CA SER A 785 -1.48 17.81 -35.55
C SER A 785 -1.05 18.58 -34.30
N LEU A 786 -1.71 19.71 -34.03
CA LEU A 786 -1.58 20.49 -32.80
C LEU A 786 -2.84 20.34 -31.97
N VAL A 787 -2.72 19.84 -30.73
CA VAL A 787 -3.82 19.78 -29.76
C VAL A 787 -3.85 21.07 -28.94
N SER A 788 -4.99 21.74 -28.92
CA SER A 788 -5.18 23.01 -28.22
C SER A 788 -6.22 22.88 -27.12
N PHE A 789 -5.90 23.42 -25.94
CA PHE A 789 -6.83 23.60 -24.83
C PHE A 789 -7.15 25.10 -24.66
N PRO A 790 -8.24 25.61 -25.26
CA PRO A 790 -8.63 27.01 -25.20
C PRO A 790 -9.13 27.42 -23.82
N PHE A 791 -9.08 28.72 -23.53
CA PHE A 791 -9.82 29.38 -22.46
C PHE A 791 -9.77 28.70 -21.10
N ASN A 792 -8.57 28.26 -20.71
CA ASN A 792 -8.34 27.54 -19.47
C ASN A 792 -9.19 26.25 -19.32
N SER A 793 -9.63 25.64 -20.43
CA SER A 793 -10.35 24.36 -20.41
C SER A 793 -9.52 23.26 -19.75
N PHE A 794 -8.20 23.30 -19.94
CA PHE A 794 -7.25 22.41 -19.28
C PHE A 794 -7.27 22.54 -17.75
N GLY A 795 -7.51 23.76 -17.23
CA GLY A 795 -7.62 24.02 -15.79
C GLY A 795 -8.80 23.32 -15.11
N ASN A 796 -9.76 22.86 -15.91
CA ASN A 796 -10.96 22.16 -15.44
C ASN A 796 -10.85 20.63 -15.62
N ILE A 797 -9.72 20.11 -16.12
CA ILE A 797 -9.49 18.68 -16.30
C ILE A 797 -8.93 18.09 -14.99
N PRO A 798 -9.63 17.14 -14.34
CA PRO A 798 -9.16 16.59 -13.06
C PRO A 798 -7.82 15.84 -13.20
N GLU A 799 -7.61 15.14 -14.31
CA GLU A 799 -6.40 14.36 -14.61
C GLU A 799 -5.46 15.07 -15.61
N ALA A 800 -5.07 16.33 -15.34
CA ALA A 800 -4.18 17.12 -16.20
C ALA A 800 -2.91 16.38 -16.67
N ALA A 801 -2.25 15.63 -15.79
CA ALA A 801 -1.06 14.85 -16.14
C ALA A 801 -1.36 13.73 -17.14
N GLU A 802 -2.51 13.07 -17.00
CA GLU A 802 -2.94 12.02 -17.91
C GLU A 802 -3.31 12.60 -19.28
N ALA A 803 -4.02 13.74 -19.32
CA ALA A 803 -4.35 14.42 -20.57
C ALA A 803 -3.10 14.73 -21.42
N ILE A 804 -2.06 15.33 -20.82
CA ILE A 804 -0.77 15.58 -21.52
C ILE A 804 -0.13 14.27 -22.00
N SER A 805 -0.17 13.22 -21.17
CA SER A 805 0.38 11.91 -21.52
C SER A 805 -0.34 11.24 -22.69
N LYS A 806 -1.67 11.35 -22.75
CA LYS A 806 -2.48 10.76 -23.82
C LYS A 806 -2.28 11.48 -25.15
N VAL A 807 -2.14 12.81 -25.12
CA VAL A 807 -1.74 13.59 -26.30
C VAL A 807 -0.32 13.21 -26.76
N ALA A 808 0.62 13.02 -25.82
CA ALA A 808 1.99 12.59 -26.15
C ALA A 808 2.02 11.21 -26.79
N LYS A 809 1.24 10.26 -26.25
CA LYS A 809 1.09 8.89 -26.80
C LYS A 809 0.46 8.89 -28.20
N ALA A 810 -0.37 9.87 -28.52
CA ALA A 810 -0.89 10.08 -29.87
C ALA A 810 0.14 10.73 -30.83
N GLY A 811 1.32 11.11 -30.33
CA GLY A 811 2.41 11.67 -31.13
C GLY A 811 2.15 13.11 -31.61
N MET A 812 1.34 13.87 -30.87
CA MET A 812 0.93 15.23 -31.25
C MET A 812 1.60 16.28 -30.38
N ASP A 813 1.83 17.46 -30.96
CA ASP A 813 2.24 18.64 -30.20
C ASP A 813 1.02 19.24 -29.50
N LEU A 814 1.25 20.05 -28.45
CA LEU A 814 0.14 20.67 -27.73
C LEU A 814 0.39 22.12 -27.31
N VAL A 815 -0.71 22.85 -27.13
CA VAL A 815 -0.74 24.18 -26.54
C VAL A 815 -1.86 24.26 -25.50
N ILE A 816 -1.50 24.70 -24.29
CA ILE A 816 -2.42 24.90 -23.17
C ILE A 816 -2.52 26.39 -22.92
N PHE A 817 -3.70 26.96 -23.09
CA PHE A 817 -3.97 28.34 -22.71
C PHE A 817 -4.49 28.39 -21.28
N THR A 818 -3.87 29.24 -20.46
CA THR A 818 -4.26 29.43 -19.07
C THR A 818 -3.91 30.85 -18.61
N TYR A 819 -4.20 31.15 -17.36
CA TYR A 819 -3.94 32.44 -16.77
C TYR A 819 -2.58 32.47 -16.08
N THR A 820 -1.97 33.65 -16.03
CA THR A 820 -0.88 33.93 -15.10
C THR A 820 -1.35 33.80 -13.65
N THR A 821 -0.44 33.48 -12.73
CA THR A 821 -0.74 33.21 -11.31
C THR A 821 -0.53 34.45 -10.41
N ASP A 822 -0.37 35.63 -10.99
CA ASP A 822 -0.18 36.87 -10.25
C ASP A 822 -1.49 37.46 -9.70
N ALA A 823 -1.36 38.36 -8.72
CA ALA A 823 -2.49 38.95 -8.01
C ALA A 823 -3.49 39.69 -8.94
N ARG A 824 -3.01 40.30 -10.04
CA ARG A 824 -3.90 40.98 -11.00
C ARG A 824 -4.76 39.97 -11.74
N SER A 825 -4.15 38.90 -12.22
CA SER A 825 -4.86 37.79 -12.87
C SER A 825 -5.88 37.12 -11.93
N MET A 826 -5.51 36.90 -10.67
CA MET A 826 -6.41 36.34 -9.66
C MET A 826 -7.63 37.23 -9.41
N GLN A 827 -7.45 38.55 -9.31
CA GLN A 827 -8.57 39.48 -9.14
C GLN A 827 -9.52 39.43 -10.33
N VAL A 828 -8.98 39.51 -11.55
CA VAL A 828 -9.79 39.47 -12.79
C VAL A 828 -10.59 38.17 -12.88
N ARG A 829 -9.99 37.03 -12.50
CA ARG A 829 -10.68 35.74 -12.47
C ARG A 829 -11.77 35.68 -11.41
N THR A 830 -11.51 36.23 -10.23
CA THR A 830 -12.52 36.35 -9.15
C THR A 830 -13.73 37.14 -9.64
N ASP A 831 -13.50 38.30 -10.26
CA ASP A 831 -14.55 39.15 -10.81
C ASP A 831 -15.30 38.45 -11.96
N TYR A 832 -14.57 37.74 -12.83
CA TYR A 832 -15.14 36.97 -13.92
C TYR A 832 -16.06 35.85 -13.42
N TYR A 833 -15.59 35.01 -12.49
CA TYR A 833 -16.41 33.94 -11.92
C TYR A 833 -17.62 34.50 -11.16
N ALA A 834 -17.48 35.66 -10.50
CA ALA A 834 -18.60 36.33 -9.85
C ALA A 834 -19.65 36.81 -10.88
N ASN A 835 -19.21 37.37 -12.03
CA ASN A 835 -20.11 37.74 -13.13
C ASN A 835 -20.83 36.53 -13.75
N CYS A 836 -20.22 35.35 -13.71
CA CYS A 836 -20.84 34.08 -14.10
C CYS A 836 -21.82 33.53 -13.04
N ASN A 837 -22.10 34.28 -11.97
CA ASN A 837 -22.97 33.91 -10.85
C ASN A 837 -22.49 32.70 -10.04
N TYR A 838 -21.18 32.49 -9.90
CA TYR A 838 -20.64 31.57 -8.89
C TYR A 838 -20.61 32.27 -7.53
N ALA A 839 -21.25 31.68 -6.53
CA ALA A 839 -21.26 32.15 -5.15
C ALA A 839 -20.07 31.61 -4.36
N HIS A 840 -19.62 32.38 -3.36
CA HIS A 840 -18.56 31.95 -2.43
C HIS A 840 -17.29 31.45 -3.14
N ILE A 841 -16.80 32.24 -4.10
CA ILE A 841 -15.56 31.93 -4.82
C ILE A 841 -14.37 32.04 -3.87
N GLU A 842 -13.68 30.94 -3.69
CA GLU A 842 -12.43 30.85 -2.93
C GLU A 842 -11.28 30.53 -3.88
N SER A 843 -10.08 30.98 -3.51
CA SER A 843 -8.86 30.67 -4.25
C SER A 843 -7.76 30.24 -3.30
N GLU A 844 -7.06 29.16 -3.64
CA GLU A 844 -5.93 28.65 -2.88
C GLU A 844 -4.66 28.56 -3.73
N HIS A 845 -3.52 28.90 -3.13
CA HIS A 845 -2.22 28.64 -3.74
C HIS A 845 -1.79 27.21 -3.41
N THR A 846 -1.55 26.45 -4.48
CA THR A 846 -1.07 25.06 -4.41
C THR A 846 0.32 24.99 -5.06
N PRO A 847 1.09 23.90 -4.84
CA PRO A 847 2.33 23.68 -5.57
C PRO A 847 2.16 23.60 -7.10
N ALA A 848 0.94 23.32 -7.60
CA ALA A 848 0.64 23.24 -9.03
C ALA A 848 0.27 24.58 -9.67
N GLY A 849 -0.10 25.59 -8.87
CA GLY A 849 -0.63 26.87 -9.32
C GLY A 849 -1.75 27.38 -8.41
N VAL A 850 -2.68 28.16 -8.96
CA VAL A 850 -3.80 28.74 -8.21
C VAL A 850 -5.09 28.00 -8.57
N LEU A 851 -5.71 27.36 -7.58
CA LEU A 851 -7.03 26.75 -7.73
C LEU A 851 -8.11 27.76 -7.36
N PHE A 852 -9.15 27.86 -8.19
CA PHE A 852 -10.40 28.50 -7.84
C PHE A 852 -11.48 27.44 -7.64
N HIS A 853 -12.25 27.57 -6.57
CA HIS A 853 -13.42 26.74 -6.34
C HIS A 853 -14.60 27.52 -5.77
N SER A 854 -15.81 26.98 -5.94
CA SER A 854 -17.05 27.56 -5.42
C SER A 854 -17.99 26.48 -4.90
N GLU A 855 -18.96 26.86 -4.06
CA GLU A 855 -19.99 25.92 -3.58
C GLU A 855 -20.88 25.41 -4.73
N ASP A 856 -21.09 26.24 -5.76
CA ASP A 856 -21.82 25.86 -6.98
C ASP A 856 -21.01 24.99 -7.96
N GLY A 857 -19.97 24.30 -7.47
CA GLY A 857 -19.23 23.30 -8.25
C GLY A 857 -18.13 23.83 -9.18
N LEU A 858 -17.76 25.13 -9.13
CA LEU A 858 -16.59 25.63 -9.86
C LEU A 858 -15.33 24.93 -9.38
N TRP A 859 -14.50 24.47 -10.33
CA TRP A 859 -13.17 23.93 -10.05
C TRP A 859 -12.22 24.23 -11.21
N SER A 860 -11.37 25.26 -11.06
CA SER A 860 -10.56 25.77 -12.17
C SER A 860 -9.16 26.18 -11.75
N TYR A 861 -8.17 25.41 -12.19
CA TYR A 861 -6.75 25.72 -11.99
C TYR A 861 -6.25 26.77 -12.99
N ALA A 862 -5.40 27.69 -12.53
CA ALA A 862 -4.36 28.30 -13.37
C ALA A 862 -3.02 27.76 -12.94
N TYR A 863 -2.36 27.05 -13.84
CA TYR A 863 -1.15 26.32 -13.51
C TYR A 863 0.11 27.19 -13.57
N ASP A 864 1.02 26.93 -12.63
CA ASP A 864 2.34 27.54 -12.62
C ASP A 864 3.22 27.00 -13.77
N GLU A 865 4.11 27.86 -14.28
CA GLU A 865 5.02 27.55 -15.38
C GLU A 865 5.91 26.35 -15.06
N GLY A 866 6.49 26.31 -13.86
CA GLY A 866 7.37 25.21 -13.45
C GLY A 866 6.64 23.88 -13.36
N PHE A 867 5.38 23.89 -12.93
CA PHE A 867 4.55 22.70 -12.84
C PHE A 867 4.21 22.14 -14.23
N ILE A 868 3.72 22.99 -15.14
CA ILE A 868 3.33 22.54 -16.50
C ILE A 868 4.55 22.16 -17.33
N HIS A 869 5.64 22.93 -17.29
CA HIS A 869 6.87 22.56 -17.97
C HIS A 869 7.37 21.20 -17.47
N GLY A 870 7.37 20.97 -16.16
CA GLY A 870 7.75 19.68 -15.59
C GLY A 870 6.84 18.53 -16.08
N LEU A 871 5.53 18.76 -16.22
CA LEU A 871 4.61 17.76 -16.78
C LEU A 871 4.90 17.47 -18.26
N MET A 872 5.12 18.52 -19.06
CA MET A 872 5.45 18.41 -20.47
C MET A 872 6.78 17.66 -20.67
N GLU A 873 7.84 18.06 -19.97
CA GLU A 873 9.16 17.45 -20.11
C GLU A 873 9.17 15.96 -19.72
N ARG A 874 8.43 15.59 -18.67
CA ARG A 874 8.26 14.17 -18.28
C ARG A 874 7.58 13.33 -19.36
N ASN A 875 6.75 13.95 -20.20
CA ASN A 875 6.07 13.30 -21.32
C ASN A 875 6.82 13.49 -22.66
N GLY A 876 8.09 13.90 -22.61
CA GLY A 876 8.94 13.98 -23.80
C GLY A 876 8.79 15.26 -24.61
N TYR A 877 8.13 16.29 -24.10
CA TYR A 877 8.05 17.59 -24.77
C TYR A 877 9.27 18.48 -24.46
N GLU A 878 9.62 19.34 -25.42
CA GLU A 878 10.32 20.60 -25.21
C GLU A 878 9.25 21.67 -24.94
N ALA A 879 9.24 22.19 -23.71
CA ALA A 879 8.25 23.15 -23.25
C ALA A 879 8.71 24.59 -23.47
N SER A 880 7.80 25.45 -23.90
CA SER A 880 8.04 26.88 -24.02
C SER A 880 6.81 27.68 -23.60
N THR A 881 7.03 28.90 -23.13
CA THR A 881 5.97 29.79 -22.63
C THR A 881 5.80 31.01 -23.53
N ILE A 882 4.55 31.30 -23.89
CA ILE A 882 4.15 32.51 -24.62
C ILE A 882 3.19 33.31 -23.74
N ARG A 883 3.61 34.48 -23.27
CA ARG A 883 2.72 35.42 -22.57
C ARG A 883 1.97 36.29 -23.58
N PHE A 884 0.68 36.51 -23.35
CA PHE A 884 -0.17 37.32 -24.22
C PHE A 884 -1.25 38.07 -23.45
N GLY A 885 -1.60 39.26 -23.95
CA GLY A 885 -2.50 40.15 -23.21
C GLY A 885 -1.95 40.51 -21.83
N ASP A 886 -2.85 40.91 -20.93
CA ASP A 886 -2.48 41.37 -19.59
C ASP A 886 -2.41 40.24 -18.55
N ILE A 887 -3.13 39.14 -18.78
CA ILE A 887 -3.30 38.05 -17.80
C ILE A 887 -3.03 36.65 -18.40
N GLY A 888 -2.76 36.56 -19.70
CA GLY A 888 -2.73 35.29 -20.41
C GLY A 888 -1.35 34.69 -20.61
N VAL A 889 -1.30 33.37 -20.53
CA VAL A 889 -0.11 32.56 -20.81
C VAL A 889 -0.49 31.31 -21.58
N ALA A 890 0.33 30.95 -22.56
CA ALA A 890 0.22 29.71 -23.30
C ALA A 890 1.47 28.87 -23.08
N TYR A 891 1.29 27.63 -22.64
CA TYR A 891 2.35 26.65 -22.54
C TYR A 891 2.33 25.77 -23.78
N VAL A 892 3.40 25.80 -24.56
CA VAL A 892 3.55 25.07 -25.83
C VAL A 892 4.52 23.92 -25.61
N GLY A 893 4.06 22.69 -25.84
CA GLY A 893 4.89 21.49 -25.83
C GLY A 893 5.12 20.98 -27.25
N LYS A 894 6.38 20.93 -27.67
CA LYS A 894 6.79 20.24 -28.90
C LYS A 894 7.44 18.90 -28.57
N LEU A 895 6.94 17.79 -29.10
CA LEU A 895 7.54 16.48 -28.79
C LEU A 895 9.00 16.43 -29.26
N LYS A 896 9.90 16.00 -28.38
CA LYS A 896 11.31 15.76 -28.71
C LYS A 896 11.37 14.60 -29.69
N ARG A 897 11.89 14.89 -30.88
CA ARG A 897 11.99 13.96 -32.00
C ARG A 897 13.35 13.29 -32.02
#